data_AF-A0A395H4U9-F1
#
_entry.id   AF-A0A395H4U9-F1
#
_cell.length_a   1.000
_cell.length_b   1.000
_cell.length_c   1.000
_cell.angle_alpha   90.00
_cell.angle_beta   90.00
_cell.angle_gamma   90.00
#
_symmetry.space_group_name_H-M   'P 1'
#
loop_
_entity.id
_entity.type
_entity.pdbx_description
1 polymer ?
#
loop_
_entity_poly.entity_id
_entity_poly.type
_entity_poly.pdbx_seq_one_letter_code
_entity_poly.pdbx_strand_id
1 'polypeptide(L)'
;MDNVADSEMLVDEYEQYHNDRTDEVVVSRSGSEDPEPEPLADDHAAMMARILPKDPDLETEDETYHTWHIQDWRKLKKKEHGPVFQCAGFPWRVLFFPYGNHVEHASFYLEHAWENEPPANWYACVQFALVLWNVNDPSIYVHHVATHRFNSDEGDWGFTRFCELRRLFSMPWEGRGVPLVQNEEARVTAYVRVVKDPTGVLWHSFQNYDSKKETGMVGLKNQGATCYLNSLLQSLYFTNSFRKAVYEIPTEAEASRDNSAWTLQRLFYNLQTNENSVSTTELTASFGWESRQIFEQQDVQELSRKLMERMEEKMKGTPAEKALPELFVGKTKTYISCINVDYESSRVEDFWDIQLNVRGNKTLDDSFKDYIQVETLEGENKYDAGQPYGLQDAKKGVIFESFPPVLHLHLKRFEYDIHRDAMMKINDRHAFPMEFDATPYLSNDADKSEPWIYQLHGVLVHSGDLNAGHYYAFLKPTKDGFWYRFDDDRVTRATDKEVLEENYGGEYELANGAAGVRQPYTRGLSTKRSMNAYMLVYIRKTRLDDVLLPITKDEVPSHIEQRLVEERLESARRKKEREEAHLYINVGVLSDDTFKSHHGFDLTSTELPAGDPAVPKQYRILRAQKVGEFAQQLAEEKGVDPERVRFWVMVNRQNKTTRPDQVIKDQDMTVEDAYNRYGTKGNPFKVWMEVGQPSADGTVSWPDSNSVLVFLKHFDAPSQIISGVGAVYVRKTQKVADLAPVILEKMGWPAGTEFMLFEEIKHNMIDVMKPKQTFQQSEIQDGDIITFQRTIKESDLPATALYTDARQYYDYLLNRINITFAPVKAEEGDEFTLTLSRKMTYDQFSKKVGEHLNVESTHLRFAPVLASTGKPKPFIKRNPNQANQTLYHITGGQASTYGYSMHRQDALYYEVLETSLSDFESKTCLKVTWLPEGITKEQLVEVLVPRDGTIADLIAGLQKKANLDDETVSEIRVYETHGGKIYREFQHDSKISGINEFVSLYAERVPEEEANMQEGERTINAFNFDREVNRPHGVPFKFVMKPGEIFKQTKERLSKRTGVKGKQFEKIKFAVVSRNMYSSNPRYVEDDDILSDIIGDSDDLLGLEHVNKNRNFWNRSESFFIR
;
A
#
# COMPACT_ATOMS: atom_id res chain seq x y z
N MET A 1 -3.85 15.77 -49.45
CA MET A 1 -5.21 15.98 -49.95
C MET A 1 -6.15 15.63 -48.83
N ASP A 2 -6.60 16.68 -48.15
CA ASP A 2 -7.87 16.90 -47.44
C ASP A 2 -8.36 15.76 -46.51
N ASN A 3 -8.12 15.76 -45.19
CA ASN A 3 -8.59 16.66 -44.12
C ASN A 3 -10.12 16.90 -44.11
N VAL A 4 -10.84 16.13 -43.29
CA VAL A 4 -11.87 16.65 -42.36
C VAL A 4 -11.80 15.79 -41.08
N ALA A 5 -11.64 16.46 -39.94
CA ALA A 5 -11.61 15.88 -38.60
C ALA A 5 -13.04 15.67 -38.10
N ASP A 6 -13.34 14.46 -37.60
CA ASP A 6 -14.55 14.19 -36.82
C ASP A 6 -14.23 14.44 -35.34
N SER A 7 -14.99 15.36 -34.73
CA SER A 7 -15.01 15.60 -33.29
C SER A 7 -15.74 14.42 -32.61
N GLU A 8 -15.01 13.67 -31.79
CA GLU A 8 -15.56 12.61 -30.94
C GLU A 8 -16.31 13.23 -29.76
N MET A 9 -17.63 13.06 -29.71
CA MET A 9 -18.45 13.46 -28.55
C MET A 9 -18.17 12.51 -27.39
N LEU A 10 -17.68 13.03 -26.26
CA LEU A 10 -17.47 12.28 -25.03
C LEU A 10 -18.82 11.86 -24.45
N VAL A 11 -19.08 10.55 -24.45
CA VAL A 11 -20.23 9.93 -23.78
C VAL A 11 -19.73 9.35 -22.46
N ASP A 12 -20.12 9.95 -21.33
CA ASP A 12 -19.85 9.38 -20.02
C ASP A 12 -20.74 8.14 -19.77
N GLU A 13 -20.08 7.00 -19.55
CA GLU A 13 -20.71 5.73 -19.15
C GLU A 13 -21.11 5.79 -17.67
N TYR A 14 -22.40 5.96 -17.40
CA TYR A 14 -22.98 5.66 -16.08
C TYR A 14 -23.89 4.41 -16.18
N GLU A 15 -23.52 3.35 -15.47
CA GLU A 15 -24.27 2.10 -15.36
C GLU A 15 -25.67 2.34 -14.75
N GLN A 16 -26.72 1.90 -15.43
CA GLN A 16 -28.09 1.84 -14.89
C GLN A 16 -28.63 0.42 -14.99
N TYR A 17 -28.77 -0.25 -13.84
CA TYR A 17 -29.49 -1.50 -13.69
C TYR A 17 -31.01 -1.28 -13.60
N HIS A 18 -31.73 -2.26 -14.15
CA HIS A 18 -33.18 -2.36 -14.26
C HIS A 18 -33.95 -2.26 -12.93
N ASN A 19 -35.02 -1.46 -12.92
CA ASN A 19 -36.06 -1.48 -11.89
C ASN A 19 -37.36 -2.02 -12.49
N ASP A 20 -37.73 -3.24 -12.11
CA ASP A 20 -39.10 -3.75 -12.19
C ASP A 20 -39.51 -4.20 -10.78
N ARG A 21 -40.74 -3.83 -10.41
CA ARG A 21 -41.50 -4.14 -9.17
C ARG A 21 -41.47 -3.09 -8.06
N THR A 22 -42.58 -2.36 -7.96
CA THR A 22 -43.08 -1.76 -6.72
C THR A 22 -44.50 -2.27 -6.48
N ASP A 23 -44.66 -3.08 -5.44
CA ASP A 23 -45.86 -3.11 -4.61
C ASP A 23 -45.33 -3.14 -3.17
N GLU A 24 -45.51 -2.05 -2.43
CA GLU A 24 -45.78 -2.13 -1.00
C GLU A 24 -46.29 -0.78 -0.46
N VAL A 25 -47.34 -0.91 0.34
CA VAL A 25 -48.21 0.12 0.89
C VAL A 25 -47.52 0.80 2.08
N VAL A 26 -47.49 2.13 2.10
CA VAL A 26 -47.12 2.89 3.32
C VAL A 26 -48.27 3.81 3.73
N VAL A 27 -48.65 3.60 4.98
CA VAL A 27 -49.71 4.26 5.74
C VAL A 27 -49.40 5.73 5.96
N SER A 28 -50.41 6.54 5.66
CA SER A 28 -50.56 7.98 5.85
C SER A 28 -50.11 8.54 7.21
N ARG A 29 -49.45 9.71 7.19
CA ARG A 29 -49.68 10.77 8.17
C ARG A 29 -49.86 12.12 7.47
N SER A 30 -50.96 12.75 7.85
CA SER A 30 -51.56 13.99 7.37
C SER A 30 -50.84 15.24 7.88
N GLY A 31 -50.45 16.10 6.95
CA GLY A 31 -50.17 17.52 7.14
C GLY A 31 -50.49 18.20 5.82
N SER A 32 -51.70 18.72 5.70
CA SER A 32 -52.22 19.40 4.52
C SER A 32 -51.61 20.79 4.40
N GLU A 33 -50.59 20.93 3.55
CA GLU A 33 -50.42 22.13 2.74
C GLU A 33 -50.93 21.75 1.34
N ASP A 34 -51.97 22.43 0.87
CA ASP A 34 -52.44 22.24 -0.50
C ASP A 34 -51.26 22.54 -1.44
N PRO A 35 -50.90 21.62 -2.36
CA PRO A 35 -49.79 21.85 -3.27
C PRO A 35 -50.10 23.07 -4.13
N GLU A 36 -49.18 24.03 -4.19
CA GLU A 36 -49.27 25.14 -5.14
C GLU A 36 -49.56 24.60 -6.55
N PRO A 37 -50.50 25.21 -7.29
CA PRO A 37 -50.84 24.76 -8.63
C PRO A 37 -49.58 24.75 -9.51
N GLU A 38 -49.29 23.62 -10.15
CA GLU A 38 -48.13 23.51 -11.02
C GLU A 38 -48.20 24.54 -12.16
N PRO A 39 -47.11 25.29 -12.43
CA PRO A 39 -47.12 26.26 -13.51
C PRO A 39 -47.29 25.56 -14.85
N LEU A 40 -48.04 26.19 -15.75
CA LEU A 40 -48.21 25.73 -17.12
C LEU A 40 -46.91 25.96 -17.90
N ALA A 41 -46.58 25.09 -18.86
CA ALA A 41 -45.34 25.18 -19.63
C ALA A 41 -45.23 26.41 -20.54
N ASP A 42 -46.35 27.08 -20.82
CA ASP A 42 -46.43 28.34 -21.55
C ASP A 42 -46.37 29.59 -20.64
N ASP A 43 -46.44 29.42 -19.31
CA ASP A 43 -46.09 30.47 -18.35
C ASP A 43 -44.59 30.45 -18.08
N HIS A 44 -43.83 31.04 -19.00
CA HIS A 44 -42.38 31.02 -18.99
C HIS A 44 -41.76 31.63 -17.72
N ALA A 45 -42.38 32.68 -17.16
CA ALA A 45 -41.87 33.34 -15.98
C ALA A 45 -42.05 32.47 -14.73
N ALA A 46 -43.25 31.92 -14.53
CA ALA A 46 -43.53 31.02 -13.41
C ALA A 46 -42.74 29.71 -13.53
N MET A 47 -42.62 29.18 -14.74
CA MET A 47 -41.84 27.97 -15.02
C MET A 47 -40.36 28.19 -14.70
N MET A 48 -39.73 29.26 -15.19
CA MET A 48 -38.32 29.56 -14.93
C MET A 48 -38.05 29.81 -13.44
N ALA A 49 -38.95 30.50 -12.73
CA ALA A 49 -38.82 30.72 -11.29
C ALA A 49 -38.85 29.41 -10.48
N ARG A 50 -39.63 28.42 -10.94
CA ARG A 50 -39.74 27.09 -10.29
C ARG A 50 -38.56 26.17 -10.63
N ILE A 51 -38.22 26.04 -11.91
CA ILE A 51 -37.24 25.02 -12.36
C ILE A 51 -35.80 25.53 -12.37
N LEU A 52 -35.60 26.85 -12.43
CA LEU A 52 -34.30 27.51 -12.40
C LEU A 52 -34.34 28.65 -11.36
N PRO A 53 -34.51 28.34 -10.06
CA PRO A 53 -34.48 29.38 -9.02
C PRO A 53 -33.15 30.14 -9.05
N LYS A 54 -33.16 31.42 -8.68
CA LYS A 54 -31.93 32.22 -8.61
C LYS A 54 -31.08 31.78 -7.43
N ASP A 55 -29.81 31.56 -7.69
CA ASP A 55 -28.82 31.32 -6.64
C ASP A 55 -28.33 32.67 -6.11
N PRO A 56 -28.51 32.99 -4.82
CA PRO A 56 -28.06 34.26 -4.25
C PRO A 56 -26.54 34.46 -4.31
N ASP A 57 -25.76 33.39 -4.43
CA ASP A 57 -24.30 33.44 -4.46
C ASP A 57 -23.71 33.61 -5.87
N LEU A 58 -24.54 33.49 -6.92
CA LEU A 58 -24.11 33.61 -8.31
C LEU A 58 -24.75 34.82 -8.99
N GLU A 59 -23.91 35.76 -9.41
CA GLU A 59 -24.37 36.93 -10.16
C GLU A 59 -24.83 36.51 -11.57
N THR A 60 -26.10 36.77 -11.89
CA THR A 60 -26.65 36.54 -13.23
C THR A 60 -26.16 37.61 -14.19
N GLU A 61 -25.51 37.20 -15.28
CA GLU A 61 -25.09 38.09 -16.36
C GLU A 61 -26.25 38.40 -17.30
N ASP A 62 -26.96 37.37 -17.76
CA ASP A 62 -28.16 37.48 -18.60
C ASP A 62 -29.04 36.23 -18.44
N GLU A 63 -30.34 36.35 -18.69
CA GLU A 63 -31.27 35.22 -18.66
C GLU A 63 -32.35 35.35 -19.74
N THR A 64 -32.65 34.25 -20.43
CA THR A 64 -33.62 34.22 -21.54
C THR A 64 -34.33 32.87 -21.63
N TYR A 65 -35.36 32.83 -22.47
CA TYR A 65 -36.02 31.59 -22.86
C TYR A 65 -36.32 31.58 -24.35
N HIS A 66 -36.33 30.40 -24.95
CA HIS A 66 -36.67 30.22 -26.36
C HIS A 66 -37.49 28.94 -26.59
N THR A 67 -38.64 29.07 -27.25
CA THR A 67 -39.53 27.95 -27.57
C THR A 67 -39.41 27.53 -29.03
N TRP A 68 -39.07 26.27 -29.27
CA TRP A 68 -39.07 25.64 -30.58
C TRP A 68 -40.30 24.74 -30.75
N HIS A 69 -41.08 25.00 -31.81
CA HIS A 69 -42.21 24.15 -32.22
C HIS A 69 -41.69 23.04 -33.14
N ILE A 70 -41.70 21.82 -32.64
CA ILE A 70 -41.32 20.61 -33.37
C ILE A 70 -42.55 20.11 -34.10
N GLN A 71 -42.46 19.97 -35.42
CA GLN A 71 -43.53 19.48 -36.29
C GLN A 71 -43.07 18.25 -37.05
N ASP A 72 -44.03 17.40 -37.46
CA ASP A 72 -43.75 16.17 -38.21
C ASP A 72 -42.67 15.28 -37.53
N TRP A 73 -42.76 15.07 -36.20
CA TRP A 73 -41.70 14.43 -35.40
C TRP A 73 -41.14 13.13 -36.03
N ARG A 74 -42.01 12.24 -36.53
CA ARG A 74 -41.58 10.98 -37.16
C ARG A 74 -40.96 11.12 -38.56
N LYS A 75 -40.91 12.32 -39.14
CA LYS A 75 -40.21 12.61 -40.41
C LYS A 75 -38.87 13.32 -40.21
N LEU A 76 -38.52 13.69 -38.98
CA LEU A 76 -37.26 14.36 -38.66
C LEU A 76 -36.06 13.44 -38.91
N LYS A 77 -34.88 14.01 -39.17
CA LYS A 77 -33.64 13.22 -39.30
C LYS A 77 -33.19 12.69 -37.93
N LYS A 78 -32.17 11.84 -37.94
CA LYS A 78 -31.55 11.31 -36.70
C LYS A 78 -30.98 12.41 -35.78
N LYS A 79 -30.58 13.55 -36.35
CA LYS A 79 -30.02 14.72 -35.67
C LYS A 79 -30.63 15.97 -36.30
N GLU A 80 -31.20 16.85 -35.49
CA GLU A 80 -31.80 18.12 -35.91
C GLU A 80 -31.35 19.26 -34.99
N HIS A 81 -31.28 20.47 -35.54
CA HIS A 81 -30.94 21.68 -34.79
C HIS A 81 -32.13 22.63 -34.77
N GLY A 82 -32.47 23.11 -33.58
CA GLY A 82 -33.47 24.16 -33.38
C GLY A 82 -32.99 25.53 -33.86
N PRO A 83 -33.88 26.52 -33.88
CA PRO A 83 -33.54 27.91 -34.21
C PRO A 83 -32.51 28.50 -33.22
N VAL A 84 -31.68 29.40 -33.72
CA VAL A 84 -30.64 30.09 -32.94
C VAL A 84 -31.26 31.27 -32.18
N PHE A 85 -30.91 31.40 -30.90
CA PHE A 85 -31.29 32.52 -30.04
C PHE A 85 -30.06 33.08 -29.30
N GLN A 86 -30.21 34.23 -28.63
CA GLN A 86 -29.10 34.96 -27.99
C GLN A 86 -29.30 35.05 -26.48
N CYS A 87 -28.23 34.84 -25.71
CA CYS A 87 -28.18 35.07 -24.26
C CYS A 87 -26.75 35.48 -23.86
N ALA A 88 -26.61 36.57 -23.10
CA ALA A 88 -25.33 37.20 -22.75
C ALA A 88 -24.43 37.53 -23.97
N GLY A 89 -25.06 37.82 -25.12
CA GLY A 89 -24.34 38.07 -26.38
C GLY A 89 -23.76 36.82 -27.06
N PHE A 90 -24.08 35.62 -26.58
CA PHE A 90 -23.67 34.35 -27.18
C PHE A 90 -24.81 33.67 -27.95
N PRO A 91 -24.53 33.06 -29.13
CA PRO A 91 -25.51 32.31 -29.89
C PRO A 91 -25.74 30.92 -29.28
N TRP A 92 -27.00 30.53 -29.07
CA TRP A 92 -27.42 29.24 -28.51
C TRP A 92 -28.46 28.57 -29.40
N ARG A 93 -28.53 27.23 -29.38
CA ARG A 93 -29.60 26.45 -30.01
C ARG A 93 -29.85 25.14 -29.27
N VAL A 94 -31.00 24.53 -29.51
CA VAL A 94 -31.32 23.18 -29.01
C VAL A 94 -30.87 22.15 -30.05
N LEU A 95 -30.01 21.23 -29.66
CA LEU A 95 -29.64 20.04 -30.44
C LEU A 95 -30.54 18.87 -30.03
N PHE A 96 -31.13 18.20 -31.03
CA PHE A 96 -32.18 17.21 -30.80
C PHE A 96 -31.94 15.92 -31.59
N PHE A 97 -32.07 14.78 -30.89
CA PHE A 97 -32.06 13.44 -31.48
C PHE A 97 -33.45 12.79 -31.30
N PRO A 98 -34.33 12.86 -32.33
CA PRO A 98 -35.73 12.43 -32.22
C PRO A 98 -35.95 10.94 -31.93
N TYR A 99 -34.95 10.11 -32.27
CA TYR A 99 -34.95 8.66 -32.06
C TYR A 99 -33.84 8.20 -31.12
N GLY A 100 -33.21 9.16 -30.43
CA GLY A 100 -32.15 8.94 -29.46
C GLY A 100 -30.74 8.90 -30.00
N ASN A 101 -29.82 9.26 -29.12
CA ASN A 101 -28.38 9.16 -29.32
C ASN A 101 -27.88 7.84 -28.70
N HIS A 102 -27.95 6.75 -29.48
CA HIS A 102 -27.60 5.38 -29.04
C HIS A 102 -28.45 4.81 -27.88
N VAL A 103 -29.63 5.36 -27.62
CA VAL A 103 -30.59 4.91 -26.58
C VAL A 103 -32.04 4.98 -27.08
N GLU A 104 -32.98 4.21 -26.50
CA GLU A 104 -34.43 4.27 -26.85
C GLU A 104 -35.19 5.48 -26.23
N HIS A 105 -34.54 6.63 -26.11
CA HIS A 105 -35.09 7.86 -25.55
C HIS A 105 -34.89 9.02 -26.52
N ALA A 106 -35.82 9.97 -26.59
CA ALA A 106 -35.53 11.27 -27.20
C ALA A 106 -34.43 11.97 -26.39
N SER A 107 -33.44 12.55 -27.06
CA SER A 107 -32.29 13.22 -26.43
C SER A 107 -32.26 14.70 -26.80
N PHE A 108 -32.05 15.57 -25.81
CA PHE A 108 -32.02 17.03 -26.00
C PHE A 108 -30.78 17.64 -25.35
N TYR A 109 -30.11 18.52 -26.07
CA TYR A 109 -28.90 19.21 -25.64
C TYR A 109 -29.01 20.70 -25.92
N LEU A 110 -28.40 21.52 -25.06
CA LEU A 110 -28.12 22.92 -25.36
C LEU A 110 -26.74 22.97 -26.02
N GLU A 111 -26.62 23.68 -27.13
CA GLU A 111 -25.41 23.77 -27.95
C GLU A 111 -25.11 25.24 -28.28
N HIS A 112 -23.84 25.64 -28.25
CA HIS A 112 -23.48 26.96 -28.75
C HIS A 112 -23.57 27.01 -30.28
N ALA A 113 -24.16 28.06 -30.83
CA ALA A 113 -24.49 28.15 -32.26
C ALA A 113 -23.52 29.04 -33.05
N TRP A 114 -22.21 28.98 -32.73
CA TRP A 114 -21.17 29.67 -33.51
C TRP A 114 -21.06 29.07 -34.93
N GLU A 115 -20.91 29.93 -35.94
CA GLU A 115 -20.75 29.49 -37.35
C GLU A 115 -19.35 28.93 -37.64
N ASN A 116 -18.34 29.37 -36.88
CA ASN A 116 -16.94 28.90 -36.90
C ASN A 116 -16.53 28.48 -35.47
N GLU A 117 -15.26 28.15 -35.26
CA GLU A 117 -14.73 27.96 -33.89
C GLU A 117 -15.02 29.19 -33.02
N PRO A 118 -15.46 28.98 -31.75
CA PRO A 118 -15.67 30.08 -30.83
C PRO A 118 -14.35 30.84 -30.57
N PRO A 119 -14.40 32.10 -30.10
CA PRO A 119 -13.21 32.90 -29.84
C PRO A 119 -12.22 32.17 -28.90
N ALA A 120 -10.93 32.37 -29.11
CA ALA A 120 -9.90 31.73 -28.27
C ALA A 120 -10.08 32.09 -26.79
N ASN A 121 -10.13 31.06 -25.92
CA ASN A 121 -10.44 31.15 -24.48
C ASN A 121 -11.89 31.61 -24.16
N TRP A 122 -12.83 31.50 -25.09
CA TRP A 122 -14.25 31.72 -24.79
C TRP A 122 -14.80 30.64 -23.84
N TYR A 123 -15.60 31.09 -22.86
CA TYR A 123 -16.39 30.20 -22.03
C TYR A 123 -17.69 30.88 -21.61
N ALA A 124 -18.70 30.09 -21.24
CA ALA A 124 -19.93 30.57 -20.62
C ALA A 124 -20.40 29.58 -19.54
N CYS A 125 -20.57 30.06 -18.31
CA CYS A 125 -21.16 29.28 -17.22
C CYS A 125 -22.69 29.42 -17.28
N VAL A 126 -23.39 28.34 -17.59
CA VAL A 126 -24.81 28.36 -17.92
C VAL A 126 -25.61 27.43 -17.03
N GLN A 127 -26.66 27.95 -16.39
CA GLN A 127 -27.76 27.16 -15.85
C GLN A 127 -28.85 27.09 -16.91
N PHE A 128 -29.26 25.89 -17.30
CA PHE A 128 -30.31 25.74 -18.31
C PHE A 128 -31.31 24.63 -17.97
N ALA A 129 -32.51 24.79 -18.51
CA ALA A 129 -33.56 23.79 -18.42
C ALA A 129 -34.19 23.60 -19.78
N LEU A 130 -34.44 22.35 -20.15
CA LEU A 130 -35.16 22.00 -21.37
C LEU A 130 -36.51 21.42 -20.95
N VAL A 131 -37.60 22.02 -21.45
CA VAL A 131 -38.98 21.64 -21.12
C VAL A 131 -39.69 21.21 -22.39
N LEU A 132 -40.02 19.92 -22.51
CA LEU A 132 -40.81 19.37 -23.61
C LEU A 132 -42.28 19.30 -23.19
N TRP A 133 -43.19 19.89 -23.96
CA TRP A 133 -44.60 20.02 -23.59
C TRP A 133 -45.56 19.87 -24.77
N ASN A 134 -46.81 19.49 -24.46
CA ASN A 134 -47.85 19.27 -25.45
C ASN A 134 -48.41 20.59 -26.00
N VAL A 135 -48.49 20.72 -27.33
CA VAL A 135 -48.93 21.95 -28.02
C VAL A 135 -50.34 22.41 -27.62
N ASN A 136 -51.25 21.48 -27.34
CA ASN A 136 -52.67 21.74 -27.05
C ASN A 136 -53.00 21.73 -25.55
N ASP A 137 -52.13 21.15 -24.70
CA ASP A 137 -52.29 21.10 -23.25
C ASP A 137 -50.95 21.39 -22.54
N PRO A 138 -50.65 22.67 -22.26
CA PRO A 138 -49.41 23.08 -21.59
C PRO A 138 -49.25 22.56 -20.17
N SER A 139 -50.28 21.94 -19.58
CA SER A 139 -50.16 21.27 -18.28
C SER A 139 -49.45 19.91 -18.36
N ILE A 140 -49.21 19.39 -19.57
CA ILE A 140 -48.51 18.13 -19.82
C ILE A 140 -47.12 18.45 -20.32
N TYR A 141 -46.12 18.28 -19.46
CA TYR A 141 -44.72 18.55 -19.77
C TYR A 141 -43.75 17.62 -19.05
N VAL A 142 -42.54 17.52 -19.59
CA VAL A 142 -41.37 16.90 -18.97
C VAL A 142 -40.24 17.92 -19.01
N HIS A 143 -39.48 18.04 -17.94
CA HIS A 143 -38.35 18.96 -17.88
C HIS A 143 -37.13 18.30 -17.24
N HIS A 144 -35.96 18.76 -17.65
CA HIS A 144 -34.69 18.46 -17.00
C HIS A 144 -33.88 19.75 -16.87
N VAL A 145 -33.06 19.85 -15.82
CA VAL A 145 -32.27 21.02 -15.46
C VAL A 145 -30.81 20.61 -15.35
N ALA A 146 -29.90 21.44 -15.83
CA ALA A 146 -28.45 21.23 -15.73
C ALA A 146 -27.71 22.55 -15.57
N THR A 147 -26.47 22.45 -15.08
CA THR A 147 -25.50 23.55 -15.03
C THR A 147 -24.23 23.08 -15.71
N HIS A 148 -23.64 23.90 -16.58
CA HIS A 148 -22.44 23.51 -17.33
C HIS A 148 -21.60 24.72 -17.76
N ARG A 149 -20.31 24.51 -17.98
CA ARG A 149 -19.39 25.51 -18.53
C ARG A 149 -19.08 25.18 -19.99
N PHE A 150 -19.78 25.86 -20.89
CA PHE A 150 -19.53 25.73 -22.33
C PHE A 150 -18.21 26.40 -22.71
N ASN A 151 -17.44 25.76 -23.59
CA ASN A 151 -16.16 26.27 -24.12
C ASN A 151 -15.93 25.70 -25.55
N SER A 152 -14.73 25.87 -26.12
CA SER A 152 -14.43 25.36 -27.47
C SER A 152 -14.42 23.84 -27.58
N ASP A 153 -14.02 23.15 -26.50
CA ASP A 153 -13.89 21.70 -26.45
C ASP A 153 -15.24 21.06 -26.05
N GLU A 154 -15.98 21.72 -25.15
CA GLU A 154 -17.31 21.31 -24.66
C GLU A 154 -18.40 22.23 -25.24
N GLY A 155 -18.77 21.97 -26.50
CA GLY A 155 -19.68 22.83 -27.26
C GLY A 155 -21.18 22.58 -27.07
N ASP A 156 -21.54 21.39 -26.58
CA ASP A 156 -22.90 20.99 -26.26
C ASP A 156 -23.00 20.20 -24.95
N TRP A 157 -24.12 20.36 -24.23
CA TRP A 157 -24.39 19.64 -22.99
C TRP A 157 -25.88 19.40 -22.82
N GLY A 158 -26.27 18.25 -22.24
CA GLY A 158 -27.68 17.91 -22.13
C GLY A 158 -27.96 16.49 -21.68
N PHE A 159 -29.09 15.95 -22.15
CA PHE A 159 -29.73 14.78 -21.59
C PHE A 159 -29.93 13.70 -22.66
N THR A 160 -29.07 12.68 -22.64
CA THR A 160 -29.17 11.52 -23.54
C THR A 160 -30.47 10.74 -23.32
N ARG A 161 -30.90 10.57 -22.07
CA ARG A 161 -32.16 9.90 -21.69
C ARG A 161 -33.21 10.90 -21.21
N PHE A 162 -33.64 11.83 -22.06
CA PHE A 162 -34.58 12.88 -21.67
C PHE A 162 -36.01 12.33 -21.47
N CYS A 163 -36.56 11.62 -22.46
CA CYS A 163 -37.87 10.97 -22.36
C CYS A 163 -37.97 9.72 -23.23
N GLU A 164 -38.53 8.63 -22.70
CA GLU A 164 -38.67 7.35 -23.40
C GLU A 164 -39.56 7.47 -24.65
N LEU A 165 -39.08 6.96 -25.79
CA LEU A 165 -39.78 7.08 -27.08
C LEU A 165 -41.16 6.41 -27.08
N ARG A 166 -41.30 5.28 -26.39
CA ARG A 166 -42.58 4.55 -26.29
C ARG A 166 -43.63 5.36 -25.53
N ARG A 167 -43.19 6.08 -24.49
CA ARG A 167 -44.05 6.88 -23.62
C ARG A 167 -44.51 8.16 -24.28
N LEU A 168 -43.67 8.79 -25.12
CA LEU A 168 -43.97 10.06 -25.79
C LEU A 168 -45.28 10.04 -26.59
N PHE A 169 -45.58 8.91 -27.23
CA PHE A 169 -46.73 8.74 -28.12
C PHE A 169 -47.85 7.87 -27.52
N SER A 170 -47.69 7.35 -26.29
CA SER A 170 -48.68 6.46 -25.68
C SER A 170 -49.77 7.25 -24.94
N MET A 171 -50.99 6.71 -24.96
CA MET A 171 -52.11 7.17 -24.14
C MET A 171 -52.45 6.11 -23.08
N PRO A 172 -52.82 6.49 -21.83
CA PRO A 172 -52.86 7.85 -21.26
C PRO A 172 -51.51 8.31 -20.68
N TRP A 173 -51.18 9.61 -20.81
CA TRP A 173 -50.00 10.19 -20.16
C TRP A 173 -50.34 10.55 -18.71
N GLU A 174 -49.81 9.80 -17.73
CA GLU A 174 -50.02 10.08 -16.29
C GLU A 174 -51.50 10.26 -15.89
N GLY A 175 -52.38 9.43 -16.48
CA GLY A 175 -53.82 9.50 -16.24
C GLY A 175 -54.55 10.61 -16.99
N ARG A 176 -53.85 11.45 -17.76
CA ARG A 176 -54.43 12.41 -18.71
C ARG A 176 -54.75 11.70 -20.03
N GLY A 177 -55.94 11.97 -20.58
CA GLY A 177 -56.48 11.29 -21.76
C GLY A 177 -55.81 11.61 -23.11
N VAL A 178 -54.65 12.27 -23.11
CA VAL A 178 -53.89 12.66 -24.31
C VAL A 178 -52.39 12.37 -24.11
N PRO A 179 -51.61 12.07 -25.16
CA PRO A 179 -50.16 11.81 -25.07
C PRO A 179 -49.37 13.13 -24.97
N LEU A 180 -48.07 13.08 -24.62
CA LEU A 180 -47.20 14.27 -24.62
C LEU A 180 -46.99 14.81 -26.04
N VAL A 181 -46.74 13.92 -27.01
CA VAL A 181 -46.62 14.27 -28.43
C VAL A 181 -47.94 13.95 -29.14
N GLN A 182 -48.71 14.98 -29.47
CA GLN A 182 -50.00 14.86 -30.14
C GLN A 182 -49.92 15.39 -31.57
N ASN A 183 -50.55 14.68 -32.51
CA ASN A 183 -50.57 15.05 -33.93
C ASN A 183 -49.17 15.20 -34.57
N GLU A 184 -48.18 14.43 -34.09
CA GLU A 184 -46.78 14.52 -34.55
C GLU A 184 -46.11 15.88 -34.22
N GLU A 185 -46.66 16.63 -33.25
CA GLU A 185 -46.12 17.92 -32.81
C GLU A 185 -45.87 17.99 -31.30
N ALA A 186 -44.86 18.77 -30.92
CA ALA A 186 -44.55 19.12 -29.53
C ALA A 186 -43.82 20.47 -29.49
N ARG A 187 -43.75 21.10 -28.32
CA ARG A 187 -42.93 22.30 -28.11
C ARG A 187 -41.83 22.01 -27.12
N VAL A 188 -40.62 22.48 -27.40
CA VAL A 188 -39.49 22.44 -26.46
C VAL A 188 -39.08 23.87 -26.13
N THR A 189 -39.10 24.22 -24.85
CA THR A 189 -38.65 25.51 -24.35
C THR A 189 -37.29 25.33 -23.68
N ALA A 190 -36.28 26.04 -24.17
CA ALA A 190 -34.99 26.17 -23.51
C ALA A 190 -34.98 27.42 -22.65
N TYR A 191 -34.79 27.25 -21.34
CA TYR A 191 -34.53 28.33 -20.40
C TYR A 191 -33.03 28.38 -20.14
N VAL A 192 -32.40 29.55 -20.28
CA VAL A 192 -30.95 29.71 -20.22
C VAL A 192 -30.62 30.91 -19.34
N ARG A 193 -29.81 30.71 -18.30
CA ARG A 193 -29.24 31.75 -17.46
C ARG A 193 -27.72 31.66 -17.50
N VAL A 194 -27.07 32.70 -17.97
CA VAL A 194 -25.61 32.83 -17.94
C VAL A 194 -25.22 33.51 -16.63
N VAL A 195 -24.31 32.91 -15.88
CA VAL A 195 -23.80 33.44 -14.61
C VAL A 195 -22.34 33.85 -14.75
N LYS A 196 -21.95 34.88 -14.02
CA LYS A 196 -20.54 35.26 -13.91
C LYS A 196 -19.78 34.19 -13.13
N ASP A 197 -18.54 33.95 -13.55
CA ASP A 197 -17.64 33.00 -12.89
C ASP A 197 -16.74 33.74 -11.88
N PRO A 198 -17.01 33.65 -10.56
CA PRO A 198 -16.20 34.33 -9.54
C PRO A 198 -14.85 33.64 -9.30
N THR A 199 -14.71 32.35 -9.61
CA THR A 199 -13.50 31.55 -9.31
C THR A 199 -12.61 31.33 -10.52
N GLY A 200 -13.10 31.59 -11.73
CA GLY A 200 -12.42 31.27 -12.99
C GLY A 200 -12.54 29.81 -13.40
N VAL A 201 -13.13 28.96 -12.55
CA VAL A 201 -13.30 27.51 -12.75
C VAL A 201 -14.71 27.01 -12.42
N LEU A 202 -15.70 27.90 -12.31
CA LEU A 202 -17.08 27.49 -12.06
C LEU A 202 -17.53 26.47 -13.12
N TRP A 203 -17.97 25.30 -12.68
CA TRP A 203 -18.37 24.14 -13.51
C TRP A 203 -17.35 23.68 -14.56
N HIS A 204 -16.07 23.96 -14.35
CA HIS A 204 -14.99 23.53 -15.24
C HIS A 204 -14.71 22.02 -15.09
N SER A 205 -14.54 21.28 -16.20
CA SER A 205 -14.24 19.84 -16.20
C SER A 205 -12.80 19.49 -15.83
N PHE A 206 -11.94 20.51 -15.77
CA PHE A 206 -10.49 20.48 -15.50
C PHE A 206 -9.64 19.79 -16.57
N GLN A 207 -10.25 19.40 -17.70
CA GLN A 207 -9.51 19.03 -18.89
C GLN A 207 -8.68 20.24 -19.36
N ASN A 208 -7.39 20.03 -19.64
CA ASN A 208 -6.42 21.06 -20.03
C ASN A 208 -6.25 22.24 -19.05
N TYR A 209 -6.60 22.08 -17.76
CA TYR A 209 -6.44 23.13 -16.76
C TYR A 209 -4.97 23.33 -16.36
N ASP A 210 -4.45 24.55 -16.58
CA ASP A 210 -3.11 24.94 -16.16
C ASP A 210 -3.18 25.86 -14.92
N SER A 211 -2.82 25.32 -13.76
CA SER A 211 -2.84 26.05 -12.49
C SER A 211 -1.95 27.30 -12.52
N LYS A 212 -0.78 27.24 -13.19
CA LYS A 212 0.15 28.37 -13.26
C LYS A 212 -0.43 29.49 -14.11
N LYS A 213 -1.04 29.16 -15.24
CA LYS A 213 -1.65 30.15 -16.15
C LYS A 213 -2.82 30.86 -15.50
N GLU A 214 -3.69 30.13 -14.79
CA GLU A 214 -4.93 30.69 -14.21
C GLU A 214 -4.72 31.38 -12.86
N THR A 215 -3.79 30.89 -12.04
CA THR A 215 -3.59 31.39 -10.66
C THR A 215 -2.22 32.03 -10.40
N GLY A 216 -1.25 31.83 -11.30
CA GLY A 216 0.15 32.21 -11.07
C GLY A 216 0.94 31.24 -10.18
N MET A 217 0.29 30.19 -9.66
CA MET A 217 0.82 29.27 -8.66
C MET A 217 0.72 27.81 -9.13
N VAL A 218 1.50 26.91 -8.52
CA VAL A 218 1.52 25.48 -8.86
C VAL A 218 1.26 24.62 -7.62
N GLY A 219 0.65 23.46 -7.86
CA GLY A 219 0.40 22.47 -6.83
C GLY A 219 1.61 21.55 -6.56
N LEU A 220 1.39 20.59 -5.67
CA LEU A 220 2.32 19.52 -5.30
C LEU A 220 1.76 18.17 -5.74
N LYS A 221 2.59 17.35 -6.41
CA LYS A 221 2.18 16.02 -6.85
C LYS A 221 1.93 15.11 -5.65
N ASN A 222 0.78 14.44 -5.63
CA ASN A 222 0.48 13.40 -4.66
C ASN A 222 1.27 12.11 -4.98
N GLN A 223 1.94 11.54 -3.97
CA GLN A 223 2.67 10.26 -4.11
C GLN A 223 1.80 9.04 -3.78
N GLY A 224 0.52 9.24 -3.46
CA GLY A 224 -0.44 8.20 -3.08
C GLY A 224 -1.31 8.67 -1.93
N ALA A 225 -0.72 8.81 -0.74
CA ALA A 225 -1.42 9.26 0.48
C ALA A 225 -0.76 10.49 1.13
N THR A 226 -0.01 11.31 0.37
CA THR A 226 0.79 12.43 0.92
C THR A 226 0.06 13.78 0.92
N CYS A 227 -1.26 13.79 0.74
CA CYS A 227 -2.05 15.03 0.63
C CYS A 227 -2.01 15.89 1.92
N TYR A 228 -1.86 15.25 3.09
CA TYR A 228 -1.67 15.92 4.38
C TYR A 228 -0.36 16.73 4.40
N LEU A 229 0.72 16.15 3.87
CA LEU A 229 2.03 16.78 3.74
C LEU A 229 1.97 17.93 2.73
N ASN A 230 1.30 17.72 1.59
CA ASN A 230 1.15 18.76 0.56
C ASN A 230 0.42 20.00 1.10
N SER A 231 -0.68 19.78 1.83
CA SER A 231 -1.48 20.86 2.44
C SER A 231 -0.65 21.67 3.45
N LEU A 232 0.13 21.00 4.30
CA LEU A 232 1.02 21.64 5.26
C LEU A 232 2.15 22.41 4.57
N LEU A 233 2.81 21.82 3.58
CA LEU A 233 3.92 22.43 2.87
C LEU A 233 3.49 23.70 2.12
N GLN A 234 2.31 23.70 1.51
CA GLN A 234 1.75 24.91 0.89
C GLN A 234 1.48 25.99 1.93
N SER A 235 0.88 25.63 3.08
CA SER A 235 0.65 26.58 4.19
C SER A 235 1.96 27.24 4.67
N LEU A 236 3.00 26.44 4.87
CA LEU A 236 4.32 26.93 5.28
C LEU A 236 5.03 27.73 4.19
N TYR A 237 4.86 27.35 2.92
CA TYR A 237 5.44 28.05 1.78
C TYR A 237 4.90 29.48 1.63
N PHE A 238 3.59 29.69 1.87
CA PHE A 238 2.96 31.01 1.83
C PHE A 238 3.15 31.84 3.12
N THR A 239 3.69 31.23 4.17
CA THR A 239 4.29 31.98 5.29
C THR A 239 5.65 32.53 4.83
N ASN A 240 5.65 33.67 4.14
CA ASN A 240 6.84 34.16 3.44
C ASN A 240 8.05 34.38 4.37
N SER A 241 7.85 34.84 5.61
CA SER A 241 8.92 34.94 6.61
C SER A 241 9.59 33.59 6.92
N PHE A 242 8.81 32.52 7.02
CA PHE A 242 9.33 31.15 7.17
C PHE A 242 10.11 30.72 5.92
N ARG A 243 9.56 30.96 4.72
CA ARG A 243 10.24 30.64 3.46
C ARG A 243 11.59 31.36 3.36
N LYS A 244 11.67 32.62 3.75
CA LYS A 244 12.93 33.39 3.80
C LYS A 244 13.93 32.77 4.79
N ALA A 245 13.48 32.45 6.01
CA ALA A 245 14.34 31.81 7.01
C ALA A 245 14.90 30.46 6.51
N VAL A 246 14.10 29.68 5.79
CA VAL A 246 14.55 28.42 5.17
C VAL A 246 15.63 28.67 4.11
N TYR A 247 15.53 29.74 3.31
CA TYR A 247 16.56 30.10 2.33
C TYR A 247 17.88 30.57 2.96
N GLU A 248 17.85 31.10 4.19
CA GLU A 248 19.06 31.53 4.91
C GLU A 248 19.88 30.37 5.52
N ILE A 249 19.36 29.13 5.48
CA ILE A 249 20.09 27.96 5.97
C ILE A 249 21.28 27.63 5.04
N PRO A 250 22.52 27.54 5.55
CA PRO A 250 23.70 27.26 4.73
C PRO A 250 23.76 25.78 4.32
N THR A 251 23.40 25.48 3.07
CA THR A 251 23.32 24.10 2.53
C THR A 251 24.35 23.77 1.45
N GLU A 252 25.18 24.74 1.03
CA GLU A 252 26.09 24.59 -0.10
C GLU A 252 27.08 23.41 0.04
N ALA A 253 27.66 23.24 1.24
CA ALA A 253 28.60 22.15 1.54
C ALA A 253 27.91 20.79 1.82
N GLU A 254 26.62 20.80 2.14
CA GLU A 254 25.81 19.62 2.52
C GLU A 254 24.69 19.33 1.51
N ALA A 255 24.91 19.66 0.24
CA ALA A 255 23.94 19.46 -0.85
C ALA A 255 23.80 17.95 -1.19
N SER A 256 23.07 17.22 -0.36
CA SER A 256 22.70 15.82 -0.52
C SER A 256 21.19 15.62 -0.43
N ARG A 257 20.68 14.57 -1.08
CA ARG A 257 19.28 14.14 -0.97
C ARG A 257 18.90 13.68 0.45
N ASP A 258 19.88 13.41 1.30
CA ASP A 258 19.65 13.04 2.70
C ASP A 258 19.45 14.27 3.61
N ASN A 259 19.78 15.47 3.13
CA ASN A 259 19.67 16.70 3.91
C ASN A 259 18.28 17.34 3.74
N SER A 260 17.46 17.27 4.79
CA SER A 260 16.09 17.80 4.81
C SER A 260 15.99 19.31 4.57
N ALA A 261 16.97 20.11 5.01
CA ALA A 261 16.96 21.54 4.76
C ALA A 261 17.19 21.85 3.28
N TRP A 262 18.13 21.13 2.65
CA TRP A 262 18.43 21.25 1.23
C TRP A 262 17.25 20.83 0.34
N THR A 263 16.61 19.69 0.65
CA THR A 263 15.46 19.21 -0.13
C THR A 263 14.25 20.14 0.02
N LEU A 264 14.03 20.73 1.20
CA LEU A 264 12.97 21.73 1.41
C LEU A 264 13.25 23.04 0.66
N GLN A 265 14.49 23.54 0.67
CA GLN A 265 14.89 24.71 -0.13
C GLN A 265 14.64 24.49 -1.63
N ARG A 266 15.03 23.32 -2.16
CA ARG A 266 14.77 22.94 -3.56
C ARG A 266 13.28 22.86 -3.86
N LEU A 267 12.49 22.31 -2.94
CA LEU A 267 11.04 22.24 -3.10
C LEU A 267 10.43 23.65 -3.20
N PHE A 268 10.77 24.56 -2.29
CA PHE A 268 10.28 25.94 -2.30
C PHE A 268 10.74 26.71 -3.54
N TYR A 269 11.98 26.51 -3.99
CA TYR A 269 12.47 27.09 -5.23
C TYR A 269 11.69 26.60 -6.45
N ASN A 270 11.40 25.29 -6.52
CA ASN A 270 10.61 24.72 -7.60
C ASN A 270 9.15 25.20 -7.55
N LEU A 271 8.53 25.36 -6.37
CA LEU A 271 7.18 25.95 -6.25
C LEU A 271 7.13 27.39 -6.79
N GLN A 272 8.23 28.14 -6.64
CA GLN A 272 8.32 29.52 -7.13
C GLN A 272 8.54 29.61 -8.65
N THR A 273 9.38 28.73 -9.21
CA THR A 273 9.91 28.88 -10.58
C THR A 273 9.31 27.94 -11.62
N ASN A 274 8.78 26.79 -11.21
CA ASN A 274 8.31 25.78 -12.13
C ASN A 274 6.92 26.13 -12.70
N GLU A 275 6.65 25.68 -13.92
CA GLU A 275 5.36 25.87 -14.59
C GLU A 275 4.36 24.76 -14.24
N ASN A 276 4.87 23.58 -13.89
CA ASN A 276 4.07 22.40 -13.56
C ASN A 276 4.14 22.05 -12.07
N SER A 277 3.21 21.21 -11.63
CA SER A 277 3.17 20.68 -10.26
C SER A 277 4.49 20.03 -9.84
N VAL A 278 4.88 20.27 -8.59
CA VAL A 278 6.20 19.92 -8.06
C VAL A 278 6.14 18.62 -7.27
N SER A 279 7.13 17.73 -7.45
CA SER A 279 7.20 16.47 -6.70
C SER A 279 7.82 16.67 -5.31
N THR A 280 7.23 16.04 -4.30
CA THR A 280 7.75 16.01 -2.91
C THR A 280 8.63 14.78 -2.62
N THR A 281 8.97 13.99 -3.64
CA THR A 281 9.68 12.69 -3.49
C THR A 281 11.05 12.80 -2.83
N GLU A 282 11.80 13.85 -3.15
CA GLU A 282 13.11 14.07 -2.53
C GLU A 282 13.00 14.46 -1.04
N LEU A 283 11.95 15.20 -0.68
CA LEU A 283 11.71 15.59 0.70
C LEU A 283 11.31 14.37 1.55
N THR A 284 10.38 13.55 1.07
CA THR A 284 9.98 12.33 1.78
C THR A 284 11.14 11.34 1.92
N ALA A 285 11.98 11.20 0.89
CA ALA A 285 13.21 10.41 0.96
C ALA A 285 14.18 10.94 2.03
N SER A 286 14.39 12.27 2.10
CA SER A 286 15.25 12.88 3.12
C SER A 286 14.75 12.70 4.56
N PHE A 287 13.47 12.39 4.74
CA PHE A 287 12.92 12.06 6.05
C PHE A 287 13.17 10.61 6.49
N GLY A 288 13.72 9.78 5.58
CA GLY A 288 13.90 8.35 5.78
C GLY A 288 12.60 7.57 5.59
N TRP A 289 11.62 8.12 4.86
CA TRP A 289 10.35 7.43 4.64
C TRP A 289 10.50 6.34 3.59
N GLU A 290 10.21 5.10 3.98
CA GLU A 290 10.15 3.97 3.06
C GLU A 290 8.83 3.97 2.27
N SER A 291 8.77 3.28 1.13
CA SER A 291 7.59 3.24 0.26
C SER A 291 6.31 2.87 0.99
N ARG A 292 6.38 2.07 2.07
CA ARG A 292 5.21 1.70 2.88
C ARG A 292 4.64 2.88 3.67
N GLN A 293 5.51 3.70 4.27
CA GLN A 293 5.12 4.85 5.09
C GLN A 293 4.49 5.98 4.24
N ILE A 294 4.83 6.06 2.95
CA ILE A 294 4.26 7.03 2.00
C ILE A 294 2.75 6.78 1.75
N PHE A 295 2.29 5.53 1.94
CA PHE A 295 0.86 5.15 1.82
C PHE A 295 0.13 5.14 3.16
N GLU A 296 0.80 5.46 4.28
CA GLU A 296 0.18 5.57 5.59
C GLU A 296 -0.27 7.02 5.83
N GLN A 297 -1.53 7.20 6.25
CA GLN A 297 -2.04 8.52 6.62
C GLN A 297 -1.45 8.90 7.99
N GLN A 298 -0.76 10.05 8.06
CA GLN A 298 -0.22 10.59 9.30
C GLN A 298 -1.00 11.83 9.74
N ASP A 299 -0.97 12.12 11.04
CA ASP A 299 -1.52 13.35 11.59
C ASP A 299 -0.67 14.56 11.15
N VAL A 300 -1.32 15.58 10.57
CA VAL A 300 -0.67 16.82 10.08
C VAL A 300 0.08 17.53 11.21
N GLN A 301 -0.45 17.50 12.44
CA GLN A 301 0.14 18.18 13.59
C GLN A 301 1.48 17.53 13.99
N GLU A 302 1.53 16.21 14.04
CA GLU A 302 2.76 15.48 14.37
C GLU A 302 3.85 15.74 13.33
N LEU A 303 3.48 15.74 12.05
CA LEU A 303 4.38 16.04 10.95
C LEU A 303 4.89 17.50 11.00
N SER A 304 4.01 18.46 11.27
CA SER A 304 4.38 19.87 11.43
C SER A 304 5.41 20.04 12.53
N ARG A 305 5.20 19.42 13.70
CA ARG A 305 6.14 19.49 14.81
C ARG A 305 7.50 18.87 14.45
N LYS A 306 7.51 17.67 13.86
CA LYS A 306 8.77 17.02 13.41
C LYS A 306 9.52 17.85 12.37
N LEU A 307 8.81 18.49 11.45
CA LEU A 307 9.40 19.36 10.45
C LEU A 307 10.02 20.60 11.11
N MET A 308 9.28 21.27 11.99
CA MET A 308 9.75 22.46 12.70
C MET A 308 10.97 22.16 13.58
N GLU A 309 10.96 21.07 14.36
CA GLU A 309 12.09 20.65 15.20
C GLU A 309 13.36 20.40 14.36
N ARG A 310 13.23 19.72 13.21
CA ARG A 310 14.36 19.47 12.30
C ARG A 310 14.89 20.75 11.66
N MET A 311 14.01 21.69 11.31
CA MET A 311 14.43 22.98 10.76
C MET A 311 15.09 23.84 11.84
N GLU A 312 14.56 23.85 13.06
CA GLU A 312 15.14 24.56 14.21
C GLU A 312 16.56 24.06 14.49
N GLU A 313 16.78 22.74 14.50
CA GLU A 313 18.11 22.16 14.66
C GLU A 313 19.10 22.64 13.59
N LYS A 314 18.65 22.73 12.33
CA LYS A 314 19.48 23.20 11.20
C LYS A 314 19.67 24.71 11.16
N MET A 315 18.81 25.48 11.82
CA MET A 315 18.92 26.93 11.93
C MET A 315 19.81 27.39 13.09
N LYS A 316 20.13 26.51 14.05
CA LYS A 316 21.04 26.83 15.18
C LYS A 316 22.41 27.28 14.69
N GLY A 317 22.89 28.41 15.19
CA GLY A 317 24.17 29.01 14.79
C GLY A 317 24.15 29.75 13.45
N THR A 318 22.97 29.93 12.84
CA THR A 318 22.76 30.73 11.62
C THR A 318 22.07 32.07 11.95
N PRO A 319 22.04 33.05 11.02
CA PRO A 319 21.25 34.28 11.21
C PRO A 319 19.76 34.03 11.48
N ALA A 320 19.23 32.89 11.03
CA ALA A 320 17.84 32.49 11.18
C ALA A 320 17.54 31.70 12.47
N GLU A 321 18.48 31.59 13.42
CA GLU A 321 18.33 30.76 14.64
C GLU A 321 17.04 31.05 15.43
N LYS A 322 16.64 32.32 15.52
CA LYS A 322 15.45 32.74 16.29
C LYS A 322 14.17 32.86 15.45
N ALA A 323 14.23 32.60 14.14
CA ALA A 323 13.10 32.84 13.26
C ALA A 323 11.88 31.98 13.63
N LEU A 324 12.06 30.68 13.92
CA LEU A 324 10.93 29.80 14.26
C LEU A 324 10.32 30.12 15.63
N PRO A 325 11.11 30.28 16.72
CA PRO A 325 10.56 30.69 18.00
C PRO A 325 9.82 32.04 17.94
N GLU A 326 10.36 33.03 17.20
CA GLU A 326 9.71 34.34 17.09
C GLU A 326 8.42 34.32 16.26
N LEU A 327 8.27 33.38 15.31
CA LEU A 327 7.11 33.29 14.43
C LEU A 327 5.97 32.43 15.00
N PHE A 328 6.29 31.30 15.64
CA PHE A 328 5.31 30.26 15.97
C PHE A 328 5.15 29.98 17.47
N VAL A 329 6.06 30.45 18.34
CA VAL A 329 6.00 30.11 19.77
C VAL A 329 5.23 31.15 20.57
N GLY A 330 4.20 30.68 21.28
CA GLY A 330 3.48 31.42 22.32
C GLY A 330 3.78 30.88 23.72
N LYS A 331 3.22 31.53 24.74
CA LYS A 331 3.40 31.16 26.15
C LYS A 331 2.07 30.98 26.87
N THR A 332 1.92 29.87 27.59
CA THR A 332 0.81 29.59 28.51
C THR A 332 1.32 29.52 29.93
N LYS A 333 0.50 29.94 30.88
CA LYS A 333 0.72 29.77 32.31
C LYS A 333 -0.34 28.83 32.86
N THR A 334 0.10 27.65 33.27
CA THR A 334 -0.74 26.72 34.04
C THR A 334 -0.57 27.03 35.51
N TYR A 335 -1.67 27.29 36.22
CA TYR A 335 -1.65 27.57 37.65
C TYR A 335 -2.53 26.57 38.40
N ILE A 336 -2.10 26.24 39.61
CA ILE A 336 -2.79 25.35 40.54
C ILE A 336 -2.86 26.08 41.88
N SER A 337 -4.06 26.43 42.31
CA SER A 337 -4.32 27.11 43.58
C SER A 337 -5.11 26.17 44.49
N CYS A 338 -4.53 25.81 45.64
CA CYS A 338 -5.21 24.98 46.62
C CYS A 338 -6.37 25.75 47.27
N ILE A 339 -7.50 25.07 47.52
CA ILE A 339 -8.72 25.71 48.05
C ILE A 339 -8.63 25.87 49.57
N ASN A 340 -8.11 24.84 50.25
CA ASN A 340 -8.13 24.74 51.71
C ASN A 340 -6.81 25.19 52.38
N VAL A 341 -5.76 25.45 51.59
CA VAL A 341 -4.44 25.86 52.06
C VAL A 341 -3.89 26.97 51.18
N ASP A 342 -3.09 27.86 51.77
CA ASP A 342 -2.44 28.98 51.07
C ASP A 342 -1.21 28.48 50.30
N TYR A 343 -1.45 27.74 49.22
CA TYR A 343 -0.43 27.21 48.32
C TYR A 343 -0.87 27.42 46.87
N GLU A 344 -0.03 28.07 46.09
CA GLU A 344 -0.19 28.26 44.65
C GLU A 344 1.10 27.83 43.94
N SER A 345 0.94 27.01 42.91
CA SER A 345 2.00 26.62 42.00
C SER A 345 1.64 27.12 40.61
N SER A 346 2.59 27.74 39.91
CA SER A 346 2.41 28.11 38.51
C SER A 346 3.61 27.74 37.68
N ARG A 347 3.36 27.33 36.44
CA ARG A 347 4.36 26.93 35.47
C ARG A 347 4.05 27.60 34.13
N VAL A 348 5.04 28.28 33.58
CA VAL A 348 4.98 28.83 32.23
C VAL A 348 5.57 27.80 31.26
N GLU A 349 4.84 27.51 30.20
CA GLU A 349 5.20 26.56 29.15
C GLU A 349 5.08 27.23 27.78
N ASP A 350 5.98 26.86 26.87
CA ASP A 350 5.96 27.31 25.49
C ASP A 350 5.04 26.39 24.67
N PHE A 351 4.28 26.95 23.73
CA PHE A 351 3.45 26.19 22.81
C PHE A 351 3.68 26.63 21.36
N TRP A 352 3.62 25.67 20.43
CA TRP A 352 3.72 25.89 18.98
C TRP A 352 2.36 25.85 18.27
N ASP A 353 1.42 25.10 18.85
CA ASP A 353 0.05 24.98 18.40
C ASP A 353 -0.90 24.89 19.61
N ILE A 354 -2.18 25.17 19.38
CA ILE A 354 -3.24 25.05 20.38
C ILE A 354 -4.25 24.03 19.90
N GLN A 355 -4.51 23.01 20.72
CA GLN A 355 -5.47 21.97 20.42
C GLN A 355 -6.82 22.27 21.06
N LEU A 356 -7.82 22.51 20.22
CA LEU A 356 -9.15 22.97 20.62
C LEU A 356 -10.18 21.85 20.52
N ASN A 357 -10.96 21.67 21.59
CA ASN A 357 -12.05 20.70 21.62
C ASN A 357 -13.18 21.15 20.70
N VAL A 358 -13.62 20.29 19.78
CA VAL A 358 -14.74 20.56 18.86
C VAL A 358 -16.06 20.01 19.40
N ARG A 359 -16.02 18.85 20.09
CA ARG A 359 -17.22 18.22 20.62
C ARG A 359 -17.89 19.13 21.66
N GLY A 360 -19.15 19.45 21.44
CA GLY A 360 -19.92 20.33 22.33
C GLY A 360 -19.69 21.84 22.10
N ASN A 361 -18.68 22.23 21.32
CA ASN A 361 -18.32 23.63 21.08
C ASN A 361 -18.74 24.06 19.66
N LYS A 362 -19.67 25.01 19.55
CA LYS A 362 -20.26 25.43 18.27
C LYS A 362 -19.39 26.44 17.53
N THR A 363 -18.58 27.20 18.25
CA THR A 363 -17.76 28.28 17.71
C THR A 363 -16.34 28.21 18.25
N LEU A 364 -15.41 28.86 17.54
CA LEU A 364 -14.02 28.99 17.99
C LEU A 364 -13.91 29.63 19.38
N ASP A 365 -14.74 30.63 19.67
CA ASP A 365 -14.80 31.30 20.98
C ASP A 365 -15.23 30.33 22.10
N ASP A 366 -16.20 29.46 21.84
CA ASP A 366 -16.62 28.43 22.82
C ASP A 366 -15.45 27.50 23.16
N SER A 367 -14.66 27.07 22.16
CA SER A 367 -13.51 26.20 22.37
C SER A 367 -12.38 26.87 23.14
N PHE A 368 -12.12 28.16 22.95
CA PHE A 368 -11.13 28.89 23.75
C PHE A 368 -11.60 29.08 25.19
N LYS A 369 -12.90 29.34 25.42
CA LYS A 369 -13.49 29.41 26.76
C LYS A 369 -13.42 28.07 27.49
N ASP A 370 -13.67 26.97 26.79
CA ASP A 370 -13.49 25.60 27.28
C ASP A 370 -12.01 25.35 27.64
N TYR A 371 -11.07 25.79 26.80
CA TYR A 371 -9.63 25.62 27.04
C TYR A 371 -9.14 26.32 28.32
N ILE A 372 -9.64 27.53 28.61
CA ILE A 372 -9.26 28.28 29.83
C ILE A 372 -10.16 27.98 31.03
N GLN A 373 -11.09 27.03 30.90
CA GLN A 373 -12.02 26.69 31.98
C GLN A 373 -11.25 26.13 33.18
N VAL A 374 -11.56 26.63 34.38
CA VAL A 374 -10.92 26.19 35.61
C VAL A 374 -11.46 24.82 36.01
N GLU A 375 -10.59 23.82 36.05
CA GLU A 375 -10.87 22.48 36.52
C GLU A 375 -10.71 22.41 38.05
N THR A 376 -11.64 21.71 38.73
CA THR A 376 -11.52 21.45 40.17
C THR A 376 -10.98 20.04 40.38
N LEU A 377 -9.80 19.96 40.98
CA LEU A 377 -9.11 18.73 41.35
C LEU A 377 -9.62 18.27 42.73
N GLU A 378 -10.61 17.39 42.73
CA GLU A 378 -11.25 16.85 43.94
C GLU A 378 -11.32 15.30 43.92
N GLY A 379 -11.68 14.70 45.06
CA GLY A 379 -11.87 13.25 45.17
C GLY A 379 -10.57 12.46 44.98
N GLU A 380 -10.56 11.54 44.00
CA GLU A 380 -9.37 10.74 43.66
C GLU A 380 -8.31 11.52 42.88
N ASN A 381 -8.67 12.71 42.34
CA ASN A 381 -7.79 13.56 41.52
C ASN A 381 -7.18 14.74 42.32
N LYS A 382 -7.14 14.67 43.66
CA LYS A 382 -6.55 15.71 44.51
C LYS A 382 -5.09 16.02 44.13
N TYR A 383 -4.73 17.30 44.23
CA TYR A 383 -3.38 17.78 43.92
C TYR A 383 -2.43 17.52 45.09
N ASP A 384 -1.24 16.97 44.83
CA ASP A 384 -0.19 16.84 45.85
C ASP A 384 0.60 18.16 45.96
N ALA A 385 0.30 18.95 46.98
CA ALA A 385 0.98 20.22 47.27
C ALA A 385 2.33 20.02 47.98
N GLY A 386 2.82 18.78 48.12
CA GLY A 386 4.07 18.47 48.81
C GLY A 386 3.99 18.69 50.32
N GLN A 387 5.09 18.49 51.06
CA GLN A 387 5.10 18.76 52.50
C GLN A 387 5.19 20.28 52.77
N PRO A 388 4.43 20.82 53.76
CA PRO A 388 3.64 20.12 54.78
C PRO A 388 2.16 19.81 54.41
N TYR A 389 1.68 20.17 53.22
CA TYR A 389 0.24 20.22 52.90
C TYR A 389 -0.35 18.92 52.32
N GLY A 390 0.44 18.09 51.64
CA GLY A 390 0.00 16.81 51.06
C GLY A 390 -1.10 16.94 50.00
N LEU A 391 -1.96 15.93 49.88
CA LEU A 391 -3.07 15.90 48.92
C LEU A 391 -4.18 16.89 49.30
N GLN A 392 -4.44 17.86 48.43
CA GLN A 392 -5.39 18.95 48.64
C GLN A 392 -6.35 19.08 47.47
N ASP A 393 -7.56 19.56 47.78
CA ASP A 393 -8.47 20.02 46.74
C ASP A 393 -7.92 21.32 46.15
N ALA A 394 -7.80 21.38 44.83
CA ALA A 394 -7.17 22.49 44.14
C ALA A 394 -7.92 22.89 42.88
N LYS A 395 -7.78 24.14 42.48
CA LYS A 395 -8.26 24.66 41.20
C LYS A 395 -7.09 24.71 40.24
N LYS A 396 -7.20 24.02 39.12
CA LYS A 396 -6.23 24.05 38.03
C LYS A 396 -6.81 24.89 36.90
N GLY A 397 -6.05 25.86 36.42
CA GLY A 397 -6.43 26.68 35.28
C GLY A 397 -5.27 26.88 34.33
N VAL A 398 -5.59 27.22 33.08
CA VAL A 398 -4.62 27.60 32.05
C VAL A 398 -5.00 28.98 31.54
N ILE A 399 -4.03 29.88 31.45
CA ILE A 399 -4.19 31.22 30.88
C ILE A 399 -3.06 31.49 29.88
N PHE A 400 -3.33 32.31 28.87
CA PHE A 400 -2.31 32.68 27.88
C PHE A 400 -1.53 33.92 28.36
N GLU A 401 -0.20 33.87 28.32
CA GLU A 401 0.65 35.04 28.57
C GLU A 401 0.91 35.81 27.27
N SER A 402 1.12 35.10 26.16
CA SER A 402 1.34 35.69 24.85
C SER A 402 0.99 34.73 23.72
N PHE A 403 0.48 35.25 22.60
CA PHE A 403 0.29 34.49 21.37
C PHE A 403 1.42 34.78 20.34
N PRO A 404 1.72 33.86 19.42
CA PRO A 404 2.70 34.06 18.36
C PRO A 404 2.16 34.93 17.21
N PRO A 405 3.02 35.52 16.34
CA PRO A 405 2.59 36.17 15.11
C PRO A 405 1.80 35.26 14.17
N VAL A 406 2.20 33.99 14.05
CA VAL A 406 1.48 32.96 13.28
C VAL A 406 0.92 31.93 14.25
N LEU A 407 -0.40 31.86 14.32
CA LEU A 407 -1.15 31.03 15.27
C LEU A 407 -1.73 29.81 14.57
N HIS A 408 -1.23 28.63 14.96
CA HIS A 408 -1.73 27.34 14.52
C HIS A 408 -2.76 26.79 15.52
N LEU A 409 -3.99 26.60 15.05
CA LEU A 409 -5.09 26.04 15.83
C LEU A 409 -5.47 24.67 15.27
N HIS A 410 -5.30 23.64 16.08
CA HIS A 410 -5.67 22.27 15.75
C HIS A 410 -7.06 21.97 16.29
N LEU A 411 -7.99 21.63 15.40
CA LEU A 411 -9.35 21.28 15.79
C LEU A 411 -9.39 19.77 16.06
N LYS A 412 -9.61 19.37 17.32
CA LYS A 412 -9.67 17.97 17.75
C LYS A 412 -10.93 17.29 17.17
N ARG A 413 -10.85 16.89 15.90
CA ARG A 413 -11.91 16.20 15.17
C ARG A 413 -11.74 14.69 15.13
N PHE A 414 -10.76 14.14 15.83
CA PHE A 414 -10.63 12.70 16.02
C PHE A 414 -10.59 12.41 17.52
N GLU A 415 -11.47 11.53 17.97
CA GLU A 415 -11.54 11.14 19.37
C GLU A 415 -11.86 9.64 19.49
N TYR A 416 -11.48 9.05 20.62
CA TYR A 416 -11.81 7.66 20.92
C TYR A 416 -13.23 7.58 21.48
N ASP A 417 -14.14 6.91 20.77
CA ASP A 417 -15.48 6.64 21.28
C ASP A 417 -15.46 5.36 22.13
N ILE A 418 -15.57 5.54 23.44
CA ILE A 418 -15.57 4.45 24.44
C ILE A 418 -16.73 3.46 24.20
N HIS A 419 -17.88 3.92 23.68
CA HIS A 419 -19.03 3.05 23.45
C HIS A 419 -18.86 2.16 22.22
N ARG A 420 -18.06 2.61 21.25
CA ARG A 420 -17.82 1.89 19.98
C ARG A 420 -16.46 1.20 19.94
N ASP A 421 -15.64 1.40 20.97
CA ASP A 421 -14.27 0.88 21.08
C ASP A 421 -13.42 1.18 19.84
N ALA A 422 -13.60 2.37 19.27
CA ALA A 422 -13.00 2.77 18.00
C ALA A 422 -12.74 4.29 17.97
N MET A 423 -11.69 4.69 17.23
CA MET A 423 -11.44 6.09 16.89
C MET A 423 -12.49 6.58 15.89
N MET A 424 -13.03 7.77 16.14
CA MET A 424 -14.11 8.36 15.34
C MET A 424 -13.80 9.80 14.94
N LYS A 425 -14.23 10.17 13.74
CA LYS A 425 -14.19 11.55 13.26
C LYS A 425 -15.42 12.34 13.73
N ILE A 426 -15.19 13.53 14.27
CA ILE A 426 -16.21 14.47 14.74
C ILE A 426 -16.55 15.43 13.60
N ASN A 427 -17.70 15.18 12.97
CA ASN A 427 -18.23 15.99 11.88
C ASN A 427 -19.23 17.05 12.36
N ASP A 428 -19.20 17.43 13.64
CA ASP A 428 -20.07 18.46 14.21
C ASP A 428 -19.75 19.84 13.62
N ARG A 429 -20.78 20.69 13.54
CA ARG A 429 -20.66 22.08 13.05
C ARG A 429 -19.85 22.89 14.05
N HIS A 430 -18.74 23.45 13.58
CA HIS A 430 -17.86 24.31 14.36
C HIS A 430 -17.45 25.53 13.53
N ALA A 431 -17.99 26.69 13.88
CA ALA A 431 -17.78 27.92 13.14
C ALA A 431 -16.52 28.66 13.60
N PHE A 432 -15.71 29.13 12.64
CA PHE A 432 -14.53 29.93 12.87
C PHE A 432 -14.60 31.23 12.06
N PRO A 433 -14.26 32.40 12.63
CA PRO A 433 -14.43 33.68 11.96
C PRO A 433 -13.26 34.03 11.03
N MET A 434 -13.47 34.95 10.08
CA MET A 434 -12.38 35.51 9.27
C MET A 434 -11.40 36.35 10.13
N GLU A 435 -11.92 36.96 11.20
CA GLU A 435 -11.14 37.74 12.18
C GLU A 435 -11.38 37.20 13.59
N PHE A 436 -10.30 36.95 14.33
CA PHE A 436 -10.35 36.39 15.67
C PHE A 436 -9.66 37.33 16.66
N ASP A 437 -10.38 37.75 17.71
CA ASP A 437 -9.81 38.54 18.80
C ASP A 437 -9.36 37.63 19.94
N ALA A 438 -8.05 37.52 20.14
CA ALA A 438 -7.46 36.69 21.19
C ALA A 438 -7.32 37.42 22.54
N THR A 439 -7.60 38.74 22.58
CA THR A 439 -7.47 39.58 23.78
C THR A 439 -8.21 39.04 25.01
N PRO A 440 -9.44 38.47 24.90
CA PRO A 440 -10.19 37.98 26.06
C PRO A 440 -9.55 36.82 26.81
N TYR A 441 -8.64 36.06 26.17
CA TYR A 441 -8.04 34.86 26.74
C TYR A 441 -6.63 35.10 27.31
N LEU A 442 -6.11 36.32 27.15
CA LEU A 442 -4.83 36.74 27.72
C LEU A 442 -4.96 37.04 29.21
N SER A 443 -3.88 36.77 29.95
CA SER A 443 -3.77 37.15 31.35
C SER A 443 -3.91 38.67 31.54
N ASN A 444 -4.29 39.09 32.74
CA ASN A 444 -4.39 40.52 33.06
C ASN A 444 -3.03 41.22 33.04
N ASP A 445 -1.95 40.47 33.28
CA ASP A 445 -0.57 40.95 33.30
C ASP A 445 0.11 40.89 31.92
N ALA A 446 -0.57 40.36 30.91
CA ALA A 446 -0.05 40.28 29.54
C ALA A 446 0.12 41.67 28.90
N ASP A 447 1.10 41.80 28.00
CA ASP A 447 1.31 43.01 27.24
C ASP A 447 0.15 43.25 26.26
N LYS A 448 -0.65 44.28 26.52
CA LYS A 448 -1.79 44.72 25.69
C LYS A 448 -1.51 46.03 24.95
N SER A 449 -0.24 46.38 24.75
CA SER A 449 0.19 47.58 24.01
C SER A 449 -0.24 47.56 22.54
N GLU A 450 -0.23 46.38 21.91
CA GLU A 450 -0.72 46.14 20.56
C GLU A 450 -2.02 45.30 20.57
N PRO A 451 -2.95 45.50 19.61
CA PRO A 451 -4.14 44.68 19.50
C PRO A 451 -3.77 43.22 19.17
N TRP A 452 -4.48 42.27 19.79
CA TRP A 452 -4.31 40.83 19.59
C TRP A 452 -5.36 40.27 18.62
N ILE A 453 -5.59 41.01 17.54
CA ILE A 453 -6.54 40.64 16.48
C ILE A 453 -5.79 39.88 15.39
N TYR A 454 -6.32 38.72 15.04
CA TYR A 454 -5.80 37.82 14.05
C TYR A 454 -6.70 37.77 12.82
N GLN A 455 -6.09 37.60 11.65
CA GLN A 455 -6.77 37.37 10.37
C GLN A 455 -6.52 35.93 9.92
N LEU A 456 -7.58 35.27 9.46
CA LEU A 456 -7.49 33.92 8.90
C LEU A 456 -6.62 33.93 7.64
N HIS A 457 -5.59 33.08 7.61
CA HIS A 457 -4.66 32.94 6.50
C HIS A 457 -4.78 31.59 5.79
N GLY A 458 -5.09 30.53 6.54
CA GLY A 458 -5.19 29.18 6.00
C GLY A 458 -6.21 28.30 6.72
N VAL A 459 -6.89 27.46 5.95
CA VAL A 459 -7.83 26.42 6.43
C VAL A 459 -7.42 25.10 5.79
N LEU A 460 -6.83 24.20 6.57
CA LEU A 460 -6.53 22.84 6.14
C LEU A 460 -7.78 21.98 6.39
N VAL A 461 -8.26 21.33 5.35
CA VAL A 461 -9.51 20.58 5.35
C VAL A 461 -9.23 19.11 5.20
N HIS A 462 -9.97 18.30 5.96
CA HIS A 462 -9.96 16.85 5.83
C HIS A 462 -11.33 16.36 5.36
N SER A 463 -11.37 15.72 4.20
CA SER A 463 -12.56 15.07 3.64
C SER A 463 -12.46 13.56 3.78
N GLY A 464 -13.49 12.92 4.33
CA GLY A 464 -13.52 11.46 4.53
C GLY A 464 -13.58 11.05 6.00
N ASP A 465 -13.24 9.79 6.26
CA ASP A 465 -13.26 9.16 7.59
C ASP A 465 -11.84 8.92 8.12
N LEU A 466 -11.69 8.18 9.22
CA LEU A 466 -10.39 7.89 9.82
C LEU A 466 -9.51 6.99 8.95
N ASN A 467 -10.10 6.06 8.20
CA ASN A 467 -9.38 5.02 7.47
C ASN A 467 -9.05 5.44 6.04
N ALA A 468 -9.90 6.30 5.46
CA ALA A 468 -9.74 6.84 4.12
C ALA A 468 -10.23 8.29 4.08
N GLY A 469 -9.28 9.19 3.84
CA GLY A 469 -9.57 10.60 3.65
C GLY A 469 -8.56 11.32 2.77
N HIS A 470 -8.92 12.54 2.39
CA HIS A 470 -8.17 13.42 1.51
C HIS A 470 -8.00 14.80 2.15
N TYR A 471 -6.79 15.32 2.10
CA TYR A 471 -6.43 16.62 2.66
C TYR A 471 -6.18 17.64 1.55
N TYR A 472 -6.68 18.84 1.76
CA TYR A 472 -6.40 19.99 0.90
C TYR A 472 -6.41 21.26 1.74
N ALA A 473 -5.89 22.37 1.22
CA ALA A 473 -5.80 23.62 1.95
C ALA A 473 -6.46 24.78 1.18
N PHE A 474 -7.23 25.61 1.88
CA PHE A 474 -7.56 26.95 1.41
C PHE A 474 -6.55 27.93 2.01
N LEU A 475 -5.84 28.67 1.17
CA LEU A 475 -4.83 29.62 1.61
C LEU A 475 -5.08 30.98 0.97
N LYS A 476 -4.70 32.03 1.70
CA LYS A 476 -4.71 33.42 1.22
C LYS A 476 -3.27 33.94 1.12
N PRO A 477 -2.59 33.79 -0.03
CA PRO A 477 -1.16 34.08 -0.20
C PRO A 477 -0.74 35.54 0.04
N THR A 478 -1.68 36.49 -0.12
CA THR A 478 -1.42 37.92 0.00
C THR A 478 -2.48 38.58 0.87
N LYS A 479 -2.11 39.64 1.58
CA LYS A 479 -2.95 40.37 2.55
C LYS A 479 -4.36 40.69 2.01
N ASP A 480 -4.41 41.27 0.82
CA ASP A 480 -5.63 41.75 0.15
C ASP A 480 -6.01 40.92 -1.08
N GLY A 481 -5.44 39.71 -1.23
CA GLY A 481 -5.70 38.85 -2.38
C GLY A 481 -6.97 37.99 -2.27
N PHE A 482 -7.08 37.05 -3.20
CA PHE A 482 -8.13 36.04 -3.23
C PHE A 482 -7.74 34.79 -2.42
N TRP A 483 -8.75 34.01 -2.04
CA TRP A 483 -8.55 32.66 -1.54
C TRP A 483 -8.27 31.71 -2.68
N TYR A 484 -7.41 30.73 -2.42
CA TYR A 484 -7.10 29.66 -3.35
C TYR A 484 -7.19 28.32 -2.65
N ARG A 485 -7.78 27.35 -3.32
CA ARG A 485 -7.79 25.94 -2.94
C ARG A 485 -6.58 25.25 -3.56
N PHE A 486 -5.73 24.73 -2.71
CA PHE A 486 -4.58 23.89 -3.04
C PHE A 486 -4.96 22.44 -2.78
N ASP A 487 -5.30 21.74 -3.86
CA ASP A 487 -5.72 20.34 -3.86
C ASP A 487 -4.68 19.54 -4.64
N ASP A 488 -3.66 19.08 -3.91
CA ASP A 488 -2.45 18.45 -4.45
C ASP A 488 -1.86 19.23 -5.64
N ASP A 489 -1.92 18.67 -6.85
CA ASP A 489 -1.30 19.20 -8.06
C ASP A 489 -2.10 20.34 -8.69
N ARG A 490 -3.31 20.58 -8.20
CA ARG A 490 -4.25 21.58 -8.73
C ARG A 490 -4.44 22.74 -7.76
N VAL A 491 -4.40 23.95 -8.31
CA VAL A 491 -4.67 25.20 -7.59
C VAL A 491 -5.81 25.93 -8.28
N THR A 492 -6.87 26.25 -7.55
CA THR A 492 -8.04 27.00 -8.06
C THR A 492 -8.37 28.16 -7.13
N ARG A 493 -9.04 29.20 -7.61
CA ARG A 493 -9.59 30.24 -6.70
C ARG A 493 -10.75 29.66 -5.91
N ALA A 494 -10.98 30.21 -4.74
CA ALA A 494 -12.07 29.85 -3.85
C ALA A 494 -12.79 31.10 -3.34
N THR A 495 -14.07 30.94 -3.03
CA THR A 495 -14.92 31.96 -2.41
C THR A 495 -14.86 31.90 -0.89
N ASP A 496 -15.25 32.99 -0.21
CA ASP A 496 -15.30 33.01 1.25
C ASP A 496 -16.28 31.96 1.81
N LYS A 497 -17.37 31.65 1.08
CA LYS A 497 -18.33 30.61 1.44
C LYS A 497 -17.70 29.22 1.44
N GLU A 498 -16.94 28.89 0.40
CA GLU A 498 -16.19 27.62 0.30
C GLU A 498 -15.12 27.51 1.41
N VAL A 499 -14.47 28.62 1.77
CA VAL A 499 -13.44 28.63 2.83
C VAL A 499 -14.06 28.47 4.22
N LEU A 500 -15.19 29.14 4.48
CA LEU A 500 -15.84 29.20 5.78
C LEU A 500 -16.97 28.18 5.91
N GLU A 501 -18.16 28.51 5.39
CA GLU A 501 -19.41 27.80 5.67
C GLU A 501 -19.36 26.32 5.29
N GLU A 502 -18.73 26.00 4.16
CA GLU A 502 -18.64 24.61 3.69
C GLU A 502 -17.70 23.75 4.54
N ASN A 503 -16.79 24.37 5.30
CA ASN A 503 -15.79 23.70 6.13
C ASN A 503 -16.12 23.71 7.62
N TYR A 504 -17.24 24.29 8.05
CA TYR A 504 -17.67 24.22 9.46
C TYR A 504 -18.04 22.79 9.89
N GLY A 505 -18.46 21.92 8.96
CA GLY A 505 -19.06 20.62 9.26
C GLY A 505 -20.56 20.74 9.56
N GLY A 506 -21.16 19.73 10.18
CA GLY A 506 -22.61 19.68 10.44
C GLY A 506 -23.42 19.05 9.31
N GLU A 507 -24.74 19.18 9.36
CA GLU A 507 -25.64 18.63 8.34
C GLU A 507 -25.68 19.51 7.08
N TYR A 508 -26.09 18.96 5.94
CA TYR A 508 -26.36 19.75 4.75
C TYR A 508 -27.60 20.64 4.97
N GLU A 509 -27.43 21.96 4.91
CA GLU A 509 -28.54 22.91 4.89
C GLU A 509 -29.12 22.97 3.45
N LEU A 510 -30.37 22.54 3.29
CA LEU A 510 -31.13 22.67 2.03
C LEU A 510 -31.88 24.00 2.02
N ALA A 511 -31.88 24.69 0.88
CA ALA A 511 -32.46 26.02 0.69
C ALA A 511 -33.96 26.15 1.05
N ASN A 512 -34.69 25.05 1.24
CA ASN A 512 -36.16 25.05 1.39
C ASN A 512 -36.69 24.41 2.69
N GLY A 513 -35.88 24.21 3.74
CA GLY A 513 -36.39 23.80 5.07
C GLY A 513 -37.07 22.42 5.17
N ALA A 514 -37.14 21.65 4.08
CA ALA A 514 -37.68 20.30 4.08
C ALA A 514 -36.58 19.28 4.45
N ALA A 515 -36.78 18.55 5.53
CA ALA A 515 -35.89 17.46 5.94
C ALA A 515 -35.87 16.35 4.89
N GLY A 516 -34.75 16.26 4.17
CA GLY A 516 -34.25 15.10 3.42
C GLY A 516 -35.26 14.22 2.68
N VAL A 517 -35.48 14.51 1.40
CA VAL A 517 -35.76 13.43 0.44
C VAL A 517 -34.49 12.58 0.37
N ARG A 518 -34.60 11.33 0.83
CA ARG A 518 -33.52 10.33 0.79
C ARG A 518 -32.95 10.23 -0.63
N GLN A 519 -31.64 10.40 -0.77
CA GLN A 519 -30.89 9.82 -1.90
C GLN A 519 -31.22 8.30 -1.93
N PRO A 520 -31.87 7.76 -2.98
CA PRO A 520 -32.37 6.39 -2.95
C PRO A 520 -31.27 5.31 -3.00
N TYR A 521 -30.00 5.69 -3.17
CA TYR A 521 -28.91 4.76 -3.52
C TYR A 521 -27.85 4.51 -2.45
N THR A 522 -27.95 5.10 -1.25
CA THR A 522 -26.97 4.86 -0.18
C THR A 522 -27.67 4.52 1.13
N ARG A 523 -27.94 3.22 1.34
CA ARG A 523 -28.28 2.70 2.67
C ARG A 523 -27.06 2.83 3.57
N GLY A 524 -27.00 3.89 4.39
CA GLY A 524 -26.15 3.92 5.59
C GLY A 524 -25.24 5.12 5.84
N LEU A 525 -25.22 6.18 5.01
CA LEU A 525 -24.35 7.34 5.26
C LEU A 525 -24.98 8.40 6.19
N SER A 526 -24.13 8.95 7.06
CA SER A 526 -24.37 10.09 7.95
C SER A 526 -24.94 11.31 7.21
N THR A 527 -25.91 12.00 7.81
CA THR A 527 -26.45 13.30 7.34
C THR A 527 -25.44 14.45 7.42
N LYS A 528 -24.29 14.22 8.09
CA LYS A 528 -23.24 15.21 8.33
C LYS A 528 -22.20 15.25 7.20
N ARG A 529 -21.78 16.47 6.84
CA ARG A 529 -20.68 16.75 5.90
C ARG A 529 -19.41 16.02 6.35
N SER A 530 -18.83 15.25 5.43
CA SER A 530 -17.58 14.54 5.64
C SER A 530 -16.34 15.42 5.43
N MET A 531 -16.50 16.60 4.84
CA MET A 531 -15.45 17.64 4.73
C MET A 531 -15.60 18.65 5.87
N ASN A 532 -14.50 18.95 6.55
CA ASN A 532 -14.45 19.98 7.58
C ASN A 532 -13.01 20.44 7.85
N ALA A 533 -12.89 21.67 8.33
CA ALA A 533 -11.63 22.24 8.75
C ALA A 533 -11.03 21.41 9.89
N TYR A 534 -9.76 21.07 9.73
CA TYR A 534 -8.98 20.26 10.66
C TYR A 534 -7.91 21.10 11.37
N MET A 535 -7.28 22.03 10.65
CA MET A 535 -6.30 22.96 11.20
C MET A 535 -6.53 24.36 10.62
N LEU A 536 -6.49 25.38 11.47
CA LEU A 536 -6.63 26.78 11.09
C LEU A 536 -5.31 27.50 11.32
N VAL A 537 -4.96 28.39 10.39
CA VAL A 537 -3.74 29.21 10.43
C VAL A 537 -4.17 30.67 10.44
N TYR A 538 -3.83 31.37 11.50
CA TYR A 538 -4.14 32.78 11.70
C TYR A 538 -2.85 33.60 11.76
N ILE A 539 -2.88 34.82 11.22
CA ILE A 539 -1.75 35.76 11.31
C ILE A 539 -2.19 37.02 12.05
N ARG A 540 -1.37 37.50 12.99
CA ARG A 540 -1.66 38.73 13.74
C ARG A 540 -1.69 39.93 12.79
N LYS A 541 -2.77 40.72 12.84
CA LYS A 541 -2.98 41.85 11.91
C LYS A 541 -1.84 42.87 11.92
N THR A 542 -1.25 43.17 13.08
CA THR A 542 -0.13 44.11 13.22
C THR A 542 1.17 43.61 12.58
N ARG A 543 1.28 42.30 12.32
CA ARG A 543 2.48 41.62 11.79
C ARG A 543 2.27 41.04 10.39
N LEU A 544 1.14 41.31 9.73
CA LEU A 544 0.86 40.79 8.39
C LEU A 544 1.93 41.18 7.38
N ASP A 545 2.40 42.43 7.42
CA ASP A 545 3.41 42.93 6.48
C ASP A 545 4.80 42.31 6.75
N ASP A 546 5.07 41.92 8.00
CA ASP A 546 6.31 41.23 8.41
C ASP A 546 6.28 39.75 8.03
N VAL A 547 5.10 39.10 8.08
CA VAL A 547 4.95 37.65 7.81
C VAL A 547 4.78 37.38 6.32
N LEU A 548 3.99 38.20 5.61
CA LEU A 548 3.65 38.03 4.19
C LEU A 548 4.52 38.92 3.27
N LEU A 549 5.77 39.19 3.67
CA LEU A 549 6.69 40.02 2.90
C LEU A 549 6.89 39.49 1.46
N PRO A 550 7.07 40.36 0.45
CA PRO A 550 7.36 39.92 -0.91
C PRO A 550 8.79 39.36 -0.98
N ILE A 551 8.94 38.11 -1.41
CA ILE A 551 10.27 37.49 -1.61
C ILE A 551 10.74 37.76 -3.03
N THR A 552 11.89 38.42 -3.14
CA THR A 552 12.52 38.75 -4.42
C THR A 552 13.51 37.66 -4.85
N LYS A 553 13.95 37.69 -6.11
CA LYS A 553 14.94 36.73 -6.62
C LYS A 553 16.29 36.80 -5.88
N ASP A 554 16.64 37.98 -5.35
CA ASP A 554 17.93 38.20 -4.67
C ASP A 554 17.99 37.52 -3.29
N GLU A 555 16.85 37.17 -2.70
CA GLU A 555 16.77 36.44 -1.42
C GLU A 555 16.91 34.91 -1.61
N VAL A 556 16.95 34.42 -2.85
CA VAL A 556 17.14 33.00 -3.17
C VAL A 556 18.63 32.72 -3.35
N PRO A 557 19.22 31.78 -2.59
CA PRO A 557 20.62 31.41 -2.75
C PRO A 557 20.95 30.89 -4.16
N SER A 558 21.96 31.50 -4.80
CA SER A 558 22.32 31.21 -6.20
C SER A 558 22.81 29.78 -6.43
N HIS A 559 23.36 29.12 -5.41
CA HIS A 559 23.84 27.73 -5.52
C HIS A 559 22.70 26.74 -5.75
N ILE A 560 21.47 27.04 -5.28
CA ILE A 560 20.28 26.21 -5.52
C ILE A 560 19.91 26.25 -7.00
N GLU A 561 19.86 27.45 -7.59
CA GLU A 561 19.54 27.64 -9.00
C GLU A 561 20.58 26.95 -9.90
N GLN A 562 21.87 27.18 -9.65
CA GLN A 562 22.96 26.58 -10.44
C GLN A 562 22.89 25.05 -10.47
N ARG A 563 22.75 24.42 -9.30
CA ARG A 563 22.64 22.95 -9.18
C ARG A 563 21.42 22.39 -9.92
N LEU A 564 20.26 23.03 -9.77
CA LEU A 564 19.04 22.58 -10.44
C LEU A 564 19.12 22.73 -11.97
N VAL A 565 19.80 23.75 -12.49
CA VAL A 565 20.05 23.91 -13.93
C VAL A 565 20.96 22.80 -14.46
N GLU A 566 22.05 22.49 -13.75
CA GLU A 566 22.95 21.38 -14.11
C GLU A 566 22.21 20.03 -14.19
N GLU A 567 21.38 19.73 -13.19
CA GLU A 567 20.56 18.50 -13.15
C GLU A 567 19.53 18.44 -14.30
N ARG A 568 18.89 19.57 -14.63
CA ARG A 568 17.95 19.64 -15.77
C ARG A 568 18.66 19.34 -17.08
N LEU A 569 19.87 19.85 -17.28
CA LEU A 569 20.69 19.56 -18.46
C LEU A 569 21.08 18.08 -18.53
N GLU A 570 21.47 17.47 -17.40
CA GLU A 570 21.78 16.04 -17.36
C GLU A 570 20.56 15.17 -17.62
N SER A 571 19.40 15.50 -17.04
CA SER A 571 18.15 14.78 -17.28
C SER A 571 17.71 14.87 -18.74
N ALA A 572 17.84 16.04 -19.36
CA ALA A 572 17.60 16.23 -20.79
C ALA A 572 18.54 15.36 -21.65
N ARG A 573 19.83 15.26 -21.27
CA ARG A 573 20.78 14.35 -21.92
C ARG A 573 20.32 12.89 -21.82
N ARG A 574 19.93 12.42 -20.63
CA ARG A 574 19.42 11.04 -20.43
C ARG A 574 18.12 10.76 -21.18
N LYS A 575 17.23 11.75 -21.27
CA LYS A 575 15.98 11.63 -22.05
C LYS A 575 16.31 11.47 -23.54
N LYS A 576 17.20 12.31 -24.06
CA LYS A 576 17.71 12.20 -25.44
C LYS A 576 18.36 10.84 -25.71
N GLU A 577 19.16 10.32 -24.77
CA GLU A 577 19.74 8.98 -24.88
C GLU A 577 18.69 7.86 -24.94
N ARG A 578 17.57 7.98 -24.19
CA ARG A 578 16.43 7.03 -24.27
C ARG A 578 15.66 7.17 -25.58
N GLU A 579 15.44 8.40 -26.04
CA GLU A 579 14.84 8.68 -27.33
C GLU A 579 15.71 8.12 -28.47
N GLU A 580 17.03 8.09 -28.35
CA GLU A 580 17.91 7.48 -29.35
C GLU A 580 18.06 5.95 -29.16
N ALA A 581 17.73 5.40 -27.98
CA ALA A 581 17.91 3.97 -27.68
C ALA A 581 17.09 3.04 -28.58
N HIS A 582 15.90 3.47 -29.02
CA HIS A 582 15.07 2.66 -29.91
C HIS A 582 15.71 2.45 -31.29
N LEU A 583 16.68 3.27 -31.71
CA LEU A 583 17.38 3.15 -32.99
C LEU A 583 18.44 2.02 -33.00
N TYR A 584 18.79 1.48 -31.84
CA TYR A 584 19.81 0.46 -31.69
C TYR A 584 19.23 -0.90 -31.30
N ILE A 585 19.96 -1.96 -31.63
CA ILE A 585 19.71 -3.34 -31.23
C ILE A 585 21.03 -3.95 -30.70
N ASN A 586 20.93 -4.76 -29.65
CA ASN A 586 22.08 -5.50 -29.14
C ASN A 586 22.13 -6.89 -29.78
N VAL A 587 23.26 -7.20 -30.43
CA VAL A 587 23.50 -8.49 -31.07
C VAL A 587 24.62 -9.22 -30.33
N GLY A 588 24.32 -10.43 -29.84
CA GLY A 588 25.30 -11.31 -29.20
C GLY A 588 26.00 -12.19 -30.23
N VAL A 589 27.31 -12.05 -30.38
CA VAL A 589 28.10 -12.81 -31.35
C VAL A 589 28.89 -13.91 -30.64
N LEU A 590 28.69 -15.15 -31.09
CA LEU A 590 29.51 -16.29 -30.72
C LEU A 590 30.58 -16.56 -31.79
N SER A 591 31.75 -17.01 -31.35
CA SER A 591 32.87 -17.42 -32.20
C SER A 591 33.50 -18.72 -31.70
N ASP A 592 34.42 -19.27 -32.48
CA ASP A 592 35.20 -20.46 -32.12
C ASP A 592 35.89 -20.31 -30.75
N ASP A 593 36.45 -19.12 -30.48
CA ASP A 593 37.03 -18.78 -29.17
C ASP A 593 36.02 -18.92 -28.03
N THR A 594 34.82 -18.31 -28.15
CA THR A 594 33.78 -18.40 -27.11
C THR A 594 33.32 -19.84 -26.89
N PHE A 595 33.23 -20.65 -27.95
CA PHE A 595 32.81 -22.04 -27.86
C PHE A 595 33.87 -22.93 -27.17
N LYS A 596 35.16 -22.70 -27.45
CA LYS A 596 36.26 -23.44 -26.81
C LYS A 596 36.34 -23.16 -25.30
N SER A 597 36.02 -21.95 -24.90
CA SER A 597 35.95 -21.55 -23.49
C SER A 597 34.70 -22.06 -22.77
N HIS A 598 33.72 -22.65 -23.49
CA HIS A 598 32.47 -23.11 -22.89
C HIS A 598 32.58 -24.54 -22.36
N HIS A 599 32.09 -24.74 -21.13
CA HIS A 599 32.18 -26.00 -20.39
C HIS A 599 30.82 -26.61 -20.00
N GLY A 600 29.73 -26.12 -20.61
CA GLY A 600 28.36 -26.56 -20.31
C GLY A 600 27.62 -27.17 -21.50
N PHE A 601 26.29 -27.19 -21.42
CA PHE A 601 25.39 -27.54 -22.53
C PHE A 601 25.36 -26.47 -23.61
N ASP A 602 25.02 -26.85 -24.84
CA ASP A 602 24.96 -25.98 -26.02
C ASP A 602 26.30 -25.27 -26.31
N LEU A 603 26.28 -24.21 -27.11
CA LEU A 603 27.47 -23.44 -27.47
C LEU A 603 27.82 -22.37 -26.42
N THR A 604 26.86 -22.01 -25.57
CA THR A 604 26.97 -21.02 -24.50
C THR A 604 25.81 -21.20 -23.50
N SER A 605 25.84 -20.51 -22.36
CA SER A 605 24.74 -20.51 -21.38
C SER A 605 24.36 -19.10 -20.95
N THR A 606 23.08 -18.89 -20.62
CA THR A 606 22.58 -17.64 -20.02
C THR A 606 22.95 -17.49 -18.55
N GLU A 607 23.38 -18.57 -17.90
CA GLU A 607 23.75 -18.59 -16.48
C GLU A 607 25.22 -18.22 -16.23
N LEU A 608 25.98 -17.97 -17.29
CA LEU A 608 27.39 -17.59 -17.18
C LEU A 608 27.54 -16.19 -16.56
N PRO A 609 28.51 -15.99 -15.63
CA PRO A 609 28.82 -14.68 -15.07
C PRO A 609 29.23 -13.66 -16.14
N ALA A 610 28.95 -12.38 -15.89
CA ALA A 610 29.41 -11.30 -16.75
C ALA A 610 30.95 -11.26 -16.80
N GLY A 611 31.52 -11.32 -18.01
CA GLY A 611 32.96 -11.35 -18.23
C GLY A 611 33.57 -12.74 -18.44
N ASP A 612 32.77 -13.80 -18.33
CA ASP A 612 33.23 -15.14 -18.71
C ASP A 612 33.53 -15.21 -20.23
N PRO A 613 34.67 -15.78 -20.64
CA PRO A 613 35.07 -15.83 -22.06
C PRO A 613 34.11 -16.62 -22.97
N ALA A 614 33.23 -17.46 -22.40
CA ALA A 614 32.20 -18.19 -23.14
C ALA A 614 30.89 -17.40 -23.35
N VAL A 615 30.77 -16.20 -22.77
CA VAL A 615 29.61 -15.32 -22.97
C VAL A 615 29.67 -14.70 -24.38
N PRO A 616 28.55 -14.67 -25.13
CA PRO A 616 28.53 -14.03 -26.45
C PRO A 616 28.86 -12.54 -26.34
N LYS A 617 29.84 -12.09 -27.11
CA LYS A 617 30.26 -10.68 -27.11
C LYS A 617 29.12 -9.81 -27.64
N GLN A 618 28.72 -8.82 -26.85
CA GLN A 618 27.59 -7.94 -27.16
C GLN A 618 28.05 -6.77 -28.03
N TYR A 619 27.34 -6.54 -29.13
CA TYR A 619 27.53 -5.39 -30.01
C TYR A 619 26.25 -4.56 -30.07
N ARG A 620 26.37 -3.27 -29.80
CA ARG A 620 25.26 -2.30 -29.96
C ARG A 620 25.31 -1.76 -31.39
N ILE A 621 24.33 -2.15 -32.19
CA ILE A 621 24.30 -1.94 -33.64
C ILE A 621 23.07 -1.11 -34.01
N LEU A 622 23.18 -0.23 -35.02
CA LEU A 622 22.03 0.50 -35.54
C LEU A 622 21.08 -0.48 -36.22
N ARG A 623 19.77 -0.35 -35.98
CA ARG A 623 18.75 -1.21 -36.61
C ARG A 623 18.83 -1.24 -38.13
N ALA A 624 19.09 -0.07 -38.72
CA ALA A 624 19.20 0.13 -40.16
C ALA A 624 20.57 -0.28 -40.75
N GLN A 625 21.58 -0.61 -39.93
CA GLN A 625 22.88 -1.07 -40.42
C GLN A 625 22.71 -2.38 -41.19
N LYS A 626 23.45 -2.56 -42.29
CA LYS A 626 23.37 -3.79 -43.08
C LYS A 626 24.15 -4.92 -42.43
N VAL A 627 23.70 -6.17 -42.62
CA VAL A 627 24.39 -7.36 -42.12
C VAL A 627 25.81 -7.47 -42.69
N GLY A 628 26.02 -7.11 -43.97
CA GLY A 628 27.35 -7.08 -44.60
C GLY A 628 28.31 -6.06 -43.96
N GLU A 629 27.81 -4.86 -43.63
CA GLU A 629 28.60 -3.84 -42.92
C GLU A 629 28.97 -4.31 -41.52
N PHE A 630 28.06 -5.00 -40.83
CA PHE A 630 28.36 -5.60 -39.53
C PHE A 630 29.39 -6.73 -39.65
N ALA A 631 29.32 -7.57 -40.68
CA ALA A 631 30.33 -8.60 -40.95
C ALA A 631 31.71 -7.99 -41.22
N GLN A 632 31.78 -6.91 -42.00
CA GLN A 632 33.02 -6.18 -42.26
C GLN A 632 33.64 -5.63 -40.98
N GLN A 633 32.83 -5.00 -40.12
CA GLN A 633 33.30 -4.48 -38.84
C GLN A 633 33.96 -5.57 -37.97
N LEU A 634 33.35 -6.75 -37.88
CA LEU A 634 33.91 -7.87 -37.12
C LEU A 634 35.14 -8.49 -37.79
N ALA A 635 35.17 -8.51 -39.12
CA ALA A 635 36.31 -9.01 -39.89
C ALA A 635 37.55 -8.13 -39.66
N GLU A 636 37.39 -6.81 -39.69
CA GLU A 636 38.44 -5.84 -39.36
C GLU A 636 38.94 -6.01 -37.93
N GLU A 637 38.05 -6.20 -36.94
CA GLU A 637 38.43 -6.45 -35.55
C GLU A 637 39.27 -7.74 -35.40
N LYS A 638 38.93 -8.79 -36.16
CA LYS A 638 39.62 -10.09 -36.12
C LYS A 638 40.82 -10.18 -37.06
N GLY A 639 41.08 -9.16 -37.88
CA GLY A 639 42.16 -9.18 -38.87
C GLY A 639 41.97 -10.22 -39.98
N VAL A 640 40.73 -10.49 -40.37
CA VAL A 640 40.37 -11.41 -41.47
C VAL A 640 39.66 -10.67 -42.59
N ASP A 641 39.67 -11.23 -43.79
CA ASP A 641 38.95 -10.67 -44.93
C ASP A 641 37.43 -10.69 -44.68
N PRO A 642 36.69 -9.59 -44.92
CA PRO A 642 35.23 -9.55 -44.81
C PRO A 642 34.50 -10.67 -45.57
N GLU A 643 34.99 -11.11 -46.73
CA GLU A 643 34.37 -12.19 -47.52
C GLU A 643 34.48 -13.56 -46.82
N ARG A 644 35.35 -13.69 -45.82
CA ARG A 644 35.52 -14.90 -45.01
C ARG A 644 34.52 -14.97 -43.85
N VAL A 645 33.80 -13.92 -43.54
CA VAL A 645 32.91 -13.87 -42.38
C VAL A 645 31.47 -14.07 -42.81
N ARG A 646 30.77 -15.02 -42.18
CA ARG A 646 29.31 -15.14 -42.33
C ARG A 646 28.64 -15.46 -41.00
N PHE A 647 27.35 -15.12 -40.91
CA PHE A 647 26.56 -15.31 -39.71
C PHE A 647 25.55 -16.43 -39.86
N TRP A 648 25.56 -17.33 -38.89
CA TRP A 648 24.46 -18.27 -38.65
C TRP A 648 23.56 -17.72 -37.56
N VAL A 649 22.25 -17.78 -37.79
CA VAL A 649 21.27 -17.39 -36.79
C VAL A 649 21.20 -18.47 -35.70
N MET A 650 21.29 -18.04 -34.45
CA MET A 650 21.04 -18.91 -33.29
C MET A 650 19.55 -18.91 -32.99
N VAL A 651 18.93 -20.10 -32.99
CA VAL A 651 17.49 -20.25 -32.73
C VAL A 651 17.25 -21.10 -31.49
N ASN A 652 16.16 -20.79 -30.78
CA ASN A 652 15.68 -21.62 -29.69
C ASN A 652 14.82 -22.74 -30.27
N ARG A 653 15.32 -23.97 -30.21
CA ARG A 653 14.61 -25.17 -30.70
C ARG A 653 13.52 -25.63 -29.73
N GLN A 654 12.60 -26.46 -30.21
CA GLN A 654 11.48 -26.99 -29.41
C GLN A 654 11.93 -27.78 -28.18
N ASN A 655 13.11 -28.41 -28.25
CA ASN A 655 13.73 -29.16 -27.16
C ASN A 655 14.48 -28.28 -26.14
N LYS A 656 14.31 -26.95 -26.21
CA LYS A 656 14.93 -25.94 -25.34
C LYS A 656 16.46 -25.84 -25.47
N THR A 657 17.03 -26.22 -26.60
CA THR A 657 18.43 -25.90 -26.93
C THR A 657 18.52 -24.66 -27.81
N THR A 658 19.64 -23.94 -27.73
CA THR A 658 19.93 -22.78 -28.57
C THR A 658 21.09 -23.11 -29.50
N ARG A 659 20.81 -23.31 -30.79
CA ARG A 659 21.80 -23.81 -31.77
C ARG A 659 21.79 -22.98 -33.05
N PRO A 660 22.91 -22.95 -33.80
CA PRO A 660 22.91 -22.47 -35.18
C PRO A 660 21.90 -23.26 -36.02
N ASP A 661 21.19 -22.58 -36.90
CA ASP A 661 20.16 -23.22 -37.75
C ASP A 661 20.38 -22.92 -39.23
N GLN A 662 20.52 -21.63 -39.57
CA GLN A 662 20.69 -21.22 -40.97
C GLN A 662 21.57 -19.97 -41.10
N VAL A 663 22.20 -19.86 -42.27
CA VAL A 663 23.04 -18.72 -42.65
C VAL A 663 22.20 -17.54 -43.12
N ILE A 664 22.55 -16.33 -42.70
CA ILE A 664 22.04 -15.09 -43.28
C ILE A 664 22.75 -14.86 -44.63
N LYS A 665 22.09 -15.24 -45.73
CA LYS A 665 22.65 -15.17 -47.09
C LYS A 665 22.62 -13.77 -47.69
N ASP A 666 21.62 -12.97 -47.31
CA ASP A 666 21.41 -11.63 -47.82
C ASP A 666 22.20 -10.62 -46.98
N GLN A 667 23.31 -10.13 -47.53
CA GLN A 667 24.18 -9.17 -46.86
C GLN A 667 23.64 -7.72 -46.92
N ASP A 668 22.69 -7.44 -47.82
CA ASP A 668 22.07 -6.13 -47.98
C ASP A 668 20.90 -5.90 -47.02
N MET A 669 20.41 -6.97 -46.39
CA MET A 669 19.40 -6.94 -45.35
C MET A 669 19.86 -6.11 -44.13
N THR A 670 18.94 -5.35 -43.55
CA THR A 670 19.21 -4.64 -42.29
C THR A 670 19.27 -5.62 -41.11
N VAL A 671 19.99 -5.26 -40.05
CA VAL A 671 20.04 -6.09 -38.83
C VAL A 671 18.65 -6.22 -38.19
N GLU A 672 17.80 -5.20 -38.30
CA GLU A 672 16.41 -5.27 -37.86
C GLU A 672 15.58 -6.28 -38.66
N ASP A 673 15.69 -6.29 -39.98
CA ASP A 673 14.99 -7.28 -40.82
C ASP A 673 15.50 -8.70 -40.53
N ALA A 674 16.80 -8.87 -40.31
CA ALA A 674 17.38 -10.14 -39.91
C ALA A 674 16.84 -10.62 -38.56
N TYR A 675 16.69 -9.72 -37.59
CA TYR A 675 16.06 -10.03 -36.30
C TYR A 675 14.57 -10.35 -36.44
N ASN A 676 13.82 -9.58 -37.21
CA ASN A 676 12.38 -9.79 -37.39
C ASN A 676 12.08 -11.09 -38.13
N ARG A 677 12.93 -11.46 -39.10
CA ARG A 677 12.75 -12.65 -39.93
C ARG A 677 13.24 -13.93 -39.25
N TYR A 678 14.33 -13.85 -38.50
CA TYR A 678 15.03 -15.04 -37.99
C TYR A 678 15.22 -15.06 -36.47
N GLY A 679 15.07 -13.91 -35.80
CA GLY A 679 15.18 -13.81 -34.35
C GLY A 679 14.00 -14.46 -33.62
N THR A 680 14.25 -14.85 -32.38
CA THR A 680 13.22 -15.39 -31.49
C THR A 680 12.62 -14.24 -30.68
N LYS A 681 11.31 -13.99 -30.82
CA LYS A 681 10.60 -12.94 -30.07
C LYS A 681 10.85 -13.06 -28.56
N GLY A 682 11.17 -11.93 -27.92
CA GLY A 682 11.46 -11.87 -26.48
C GLY A 682 12.84 -12.37 -26.06
N ASN A 683 13.70 -12.82 -27.00
CA ASN A 683 15.08 -13.20 -26.73
C ASN A 683 16.07 -12.24 -27.42
N PRO A 684 17.28 -12.04 -26.84
CA PRO A 684 18.35 -11.29 -27.50
C PRO A 684 18.72 -11.91 -28.85
N PHE A 685 18.99 -11.08 -29.85
CA PHE A 685 19.42 -11.58 -31.16
C PHE A 685 20.85 -12.13 -31.04
N LYS A 686 21.03 -13.41 -31.36
CA LYS A 686 22.33 -14.09 -31.27
C LYS A 686 22.71 -14.68 -32.63
N VAL A 687 23.98 -14.56 -32.98
CA VAL A 687 24.55 -15.13 -34.19
C VAL A 687 25.83 -15.88 -33.91
N TRP A 688 26.06 -16.98 -34.62
CA TRP A 688 27.35 -17.65 -34.69
C TRP A 688 28.15 -17.10 -35.88
N MET A 689 29.31 -16.53 -35.60
CA MET A 689 30.24 -16.02 -36.59
C MET A 689 31.14 -17.15 -37.08
N GLU A 690 30.93 -17.58 -38.32
CA GLU A 690 31.79 -18.54 -38.99
C GLU A 690 32.84 -17.82 -39.83
N VAL A 691 34.10 -18.27 -39.72
CA VAL A 691 35.22 -17.78 -40.52
C VAL A 691 35.67 -18.86 -41.50
N GLY A 692 35.53 -18.59 -42.79
CA GLY A 692 35.92 -19.48 -43.87
C GLY A 692 37.43 -19.64 -44.01
N GLN A 693 37.86 -20.84 -44.39
CA GLN A 693 39.24 -21.12 -44.76
C GLN A 693 39.48 -20.70 -46.21
N PRO A 694 40.52 -19.89 -46.50
CA PRO A 694 40.82 -19.48 -47.87
C PRO A 694 41.39 -20.65 -48.67
N SER A 695 40.95 -20.77 -49.93
CA SER A 695 41.54 -21.69 -50.90
C SER A 695 42.91 -21.18 -51.37
N ALA A 696 43.65 -22.02 -52.11
CA ALA A 696 44.99 -21.66 -52.62
C ALA A 696 45.00 -20.42 -53.54
N ASP A 697 43.85 -20.00 -54.07
CA ASP A 697 43.64 -18.81 -54.89
C ASP A 697 43.10 -17.59 -54.10
N GLY A 698 42.95 -17.70 -52.79
CA GLY A 698 42.43 -16.64 -51.92
C GLY A 698 40.89 -16.59 -51.82
N THR A 699 40.16 -17.38 -52.61
CA THR A 699 38.69 -17.41 -52.57
C THR A 699 38.16 -18.35 -51.49
N VAL A 700 37.02 -18.00 -50.90
CA VAL A 700 36.36 -18.83 -49.87
C VAL A 700 35.27 -19.66 -50.52
N SER A 701 35.46 -20.98 -50.56
CA SER A 701 34.41 -21.90 -51.00
C SER A 701 33.61 -22.37 -49.79
N TRP A 702 32.34 -22.00 -49.75
CA TRP A 702 31.41 -22.48 -48.74
C TRP A 702 30.89 -23.89 -49.08
N PRO A 703 30.57 -24.74 -48.08
CA PRO A 703 30.06 -26.09 -48.29
C PRO A 703 28.72 -26.14 -49.03
N ASP A 704 28.48 -27.25 -49.72
CA ASP A 704 27.23 -27.51 -50.45
C ASP A 704 26.06 -27.86 -49.52
N SER A 705 24.83 -27.89 -50.06
CA SER A 705 23.61 -28.18 -49.28
C SER A 705 23.52 -29.62 -48.74
N ASN A 706 24.43 -30.51 -49.18
CA ASN A 706 24.54 -31.88 -48.68
C ASN A 706 25.47 -31.99 -47.46
N SER A 707 26.16 -30.90 -47.13
CA SER A 707 26.99 -30.78 -45.95
C SER A 707 26.18 -30.22 -44.77
N VAL A 708 26.55 -30.61 -43.56
CA VAL A 708 25.92 -30.21 -42.31
C VAL A 708 26.99 -29.68 -41.37
N LEU A 709 26.76 -28.51 -40.79
CA LEU A 709 27.65 -27.91 -39.79
C LEU A 709 27.43 -28.56 -38.43
N VAL A 710 28.45 -29.22 -37.90
CA VAL A 710 28.40 -29.91 -36.61
C VAL A 710 29.49 -29.35 -35.68
N PHE A 711 29.17 -29.26 -34.39
CA PHE A 711 30.06 -28.77 -33.35
C PHE A 711 30.66 -29.93 -32.57
N LEU A 712 31.96 -29.89 -32.34
CA LEU A 712 32.66 -30.94 -31.61
C LEU A 712 32.96 -30.49 -30.18
N LYS A 713 32.61 -31.33 -29.21
CA LYS A 713 33.04 -31.19 -27.81
C LYS A 713 33.90 -32.38 -27.39
N HIS A 714 34.87 -32.12 -26.51
CA HIS A 714 35.70 -33.16 -25.92
C HIS A 714 35.40 -33.25 -24.42
N PHE A 715 35.03 -34.44 -23.95
CA PHE A 715 35.00 -34.76 -22.53
C PHE A 715 36.30 -35.45 -22.14
N ASP A 716 37.09 -34.79 -21.30
CA ASP A 716 38.33 -35.34 -20.75
C ASP A 716 38.07 -35.99 -19.39
N ALA A 717 37.94 -37.32 -19.38
CA ALA A 717 37.60 -38.07 -18.17
C ALA A 717 38.60 -37.89 -17.01
N PRO A 718 39.94 -37.82 -17.20
CA PRO A 718 40.85 -37.56 -16.09
C PRO A 718 40.68 -36.19 -15.43
N SER A 719 40.47 -35.12 -16.21
CA SER A 719 40.30 -33.76 -15.68
C SER A 719 38.86 -33.42 -15.29
N GLN A 720 37.88 -34.23 -15.70
CA GLN A 720 36.44 -34.00 -15.47
C GLN A 720 35.98 -32.66 -16.07
N ILE A 721 36.47 -32.35 -17.27
CA ILE A 721 36.16 -31.12 -18.01
C ILE A 721 35.59 -31.50 -19.37
N ILE A 722 34.49 -30.85 -19.76
CA ILE A 722 34.02 -30.83 -21.13
C ILE A 722 34.33 -29.49 -21.77
N SER A 723 34.77 -29.47 -23.02
CA SER A 723 35.14 -28.21 -23.71
C SER A 723 34.80 -28.28 -25.20
N GLY A 724 34.46 -27.12 -25.78
CA GLY A 724 34.34 -26.99 -27.23
C GLY A 724 35.69 -27.19 -27.91
N VAL A 725 35.69 -27.86 -29.06
CA VAL A 725 36.89 -28.08 -29.89
C VAL A 725 36.83 -27.24 -31.16
N GLY A 726 35.64 -27.14 -31.75
CA GLY A 726 35.35 -26.28 -32.90
C GLY A 726 34.27 -26.88 -33.81
N ALA A 727 33.95 -26.16 -34.88
CA ALA A 727 32.95 -26.59 -35.86
C ALA A 727 33.58 -27.34 -37.06
N VAL A 728 32.84 -28.27 -37.66
CA VAL A 728 33.24 -29.06 -38.84
C VAL A 728 32.04 -29.31 -39.76
N TYR A 729 32.31 -29.53 -41.05
CA TYR A 729 31.29 -30.01 -41.99
C TYR A 729 31.37 -31.52 -42.17
N VAL A 730 30.22 -32.17 -42.08
CA VAL A 730 30.05 -33.58 -42.40
C VAL A 730 29.03 -33.74 -43.52
N ARG A 731 29.20 -34.76 -44.37
CA ARG A 731 28.19 -35.05 -45.41
C ARG A 731 27.08 -35.92 -44.81
N LYS A 732 25.82 -35.66 -45.18
CA LYS A 732 24.67 -36.44 -44.70
C LYS A 732 24.82 -37.97 -44.91
N THR A 733 25.45 -38.38 -46.01
CA THR A 733 25.68 -39.78 -46.38
C THR A 733 26.94 -40.40 -45.78
N GLN A 734 27.80 -39.60 -45.13
CA GLN A 734 29.04 -40.05 -44.51
C GLN A 734 28.72 -40.86 -43.25
N LYS A 735 29.53 -41.88 -42.94
CA LYS A 735 29.35 -42.66 -41.71
C LYS A 735 29.93 -41.90 -40.52
N VAL A 736 29.34 -42.11 -39.35
CA VAL A 736 29.81 -41.50 -38.09
C VAL A 736 31.29 -41.82 -37.83
N ALA A 737 31.74 -43.06 -38.13
CA ALA A 737 33.14 -43.46 -38.00
C ALA A 737 34.12 -42.61 -38.84
N ASP A 738 33.66 -42.04 -39.95
CA ASP A 738 34.50 -41.26 -40.86
C ASP A 738 34.84 -39.87 -40.28
N LEU A 739 34.28 -39.50 -39.12
CA LEU A 739 34.68 -38.31 -38.35
C LEU A 739 36.01 -38.52 -37.61
N ALA A 740 36.45 -39.77 -37.45
CA ALA A 740 37.62 -40.09 -36.66
C ALA A 740 38.92 -39.43 -37.12
N PRO A 741 39.27 -39.40 -38.43
CA PRO A 741 40.48 -38.72 -38.88
C PRO A 741 40.51 -37.24 -38.49
N VAL A 742 39.36 -36.55 -38.60
CA VAL A 742 39.22 -35.12 -38.27
C VAL A 742 39.41 -34.87 -36.77
N ILE A 743 38.85 -35.74 -35.93
CA ILE A 743 39.02 -35.66 -34.46
C ILE A 743 40.48 -35.90 -34.08
N LEU A 744 41.11 -36.95 -34.63
CA LEU A 744 42.51 -37.27 -34.34
C LEU A 744 43.45 -36.12 -34.73
N GLU A 745 43.21 -35.50 -35.89
CA GLU A 745 43.96 -34.33 -36.35
C GLU A 745 43.77 -33.13 -35.42
N LYS A 746 42.51 -32.73 -35.15
CA LYS A 746 42.20 -31.56 -34.30
C LYS A 746 42.74 -31.68 -32.88
N MET A 747 42.79 -32.91 -32.36
CA MET A 747 43.26 -33.17 -31.01
C MET A 747 44.76 -33.52 -30.94
N GLY A 748 45.43 -33.69 -32.09
CA GLY A 748 46.82 -34.14 -32.14
C GLY A 748 47.03 -35.55 -31.56
N TRP A 749 46.05 -36.44 -31.70
CA TRP A 749 46.10 -37.79 -31.14
C TRP A 749 46.75 -38.79 -32.12
N PRO A 750 47.50 -39.80 -31.62
CA PRO A 750 48.08 -40.82 -32.47
C PRO A 750 47.03 -41.58 -33.30
N ALA A 751 47.39 -41.94 -34.53
CA ALA A 751 46.57 -42.80 -35.36
C ALA A 751 46.29 -44.14 -34.65
N GLY A 752 45.02 -44.56 -34.63
CA GLY A 752 44.56 -45.76 -33.92
C GLY A 752 44.10 -45.53 -32.48
N THR A 753 44.08 -44.28 -31.98
CA THR A 753 43.47 -43.96 -30.68
C THR A 753 41.98 -44.27 -30.70
N GLU A 754 41.51 -45.10 -29.76
CA GLU A 754 40.08 -45.43 -29.61
C GLU A 754 39.35 -44.37 -28.78
N PHE A 755 38.16 -43.98 -29.24
CA PHE A 755 37.30 -43.03 -28.56
C PHE A 755 35.82 -43.33 -28.85
N MET A 756 34.94 -42.84 -27.99
CA MET A 756 33.48 -42.95 -28.12
C MET A 756 32.89 -41.62 -28.59
N LEU A 757 31.74 -41.70 -29.26
CA LEU A 757 30.99 -40.55 -29.76
C LEU A 757 29.60 -40.53 -29.14
N PHE A 758 29.18 -39.34 -28.73
CA PHE A 758 27.88 -39.07 -28.13
C PHE A 758 27.25 -37.86 -28.82
N GLU A 759 25.94 -37.90 -28.98
CA GLU A 759 25.17 -36.77 -29.48
C GLU A 759 24.56 -36.01 -28.30
N GLU A 760 24.80 -34.70 -28.23
CA GLU A 760 24.15 -33.82 -27.26
C GLU A 760 22.85 -33.28 -27.88
N ILE A 761 21.79 -34.09 -27.79
CA ILE A 761 20.46 -33.79 -28.37
C ILE A 761 19.78 -32.67 -27.58
N LYS A 762 19.77 -32.80 -26.24
CA LYS A 762 19.26 -31.80 -25.29
C LYS A 762 19.83 -32.07 -23.89
N HIS A 763 19.62 -31.14 -22.98
CA HIS A 763 20.12 -31.16 -21.60
C HIS A 763 19.96 -32.49 -20.83
N ASN A 764 18.90 -33.27 -21.10
CA ASN A 764 18.63 -34.55 -20.42
C ASN A 764 18.71 -35.79 -21.34
N MET A 765 19.23 -35.65 -22.57
CA MET A 765 19.30 -36.74 -23.54
C MET A 765 20.63 -36.68 -24.28
N ILE A 766 21.54 -37.59 -23.91
CA ILE A 766 22.87 -37.75 -24.47
C ILE A 766 23.02 -39.18 -24.97
N ASP A 767 22.98 -39.36 -26.29
CA ASP A 767 22.90 -40.69 -26.91
C ASP A 767 24.23 -41.14 -27.48
N VAL A 768 24.54 -42.43 -27.35
CA VAL A 768 25.75 -43.02 -27.94
C VAL A 768 25.57 -43.16 -29.44
N MET A 769 26.48 -42.58 -30.23
CA MET A 769 26.41 -42.67 -31.67
C MET A 769 26.96 -44.00 -32.18
N LYS A 770 26.28 -44.59 -33.17
CA LYS A 770 26.68 -45.88 -33.75
C LYS A 770 27.64 -45.65 -34.93
N PRO A 771 28.88 -46.17 -34.90
CA PRO A 771 29.90 -45.87 -35.93
C PRO A 771 29.50 -46.23 -37.37
N LYS A 772 28.63 -47.24 -37.53
CA LYS A 772 28.19 -47.73 -38.86
C LYS A 772 27.03 -46.94 -39.46
N GLN A 773 26.33 -46.12 -38.67
CA GLN A 773 25.24 -45.29 -39.16
C GLN A 773 25.79 -44.09 -39.93
N THR A 774 25.01 -43.60 -40.88
CA THR A 774 25.26 -42.32 -41.53
C THR A 774 24.74 -41.16 -40.69
N PHE A 775 25.29 -39.96 -40.85
CA PHE A 775 24.79 -38.77 -40.13
C PHE A 775 23.30 -38.52 -40.38
N GLN A 776 22.80 -38.82 -41.58
CA GLN A 776 21.36 -38.78 -41.88
C GLN A 776 20.54 -39.81 -41.09
N GLN A 777 21.05 -41.03 -40.92
CA GLN A 777 20.38 -42.07 -40.12
C GLN A 777 20.43 -41.77 -38.61
N SER A 778 21.39 -40.95 -38.18
CA SER A 778 21.47 -40.41 -36.83
C SER A 778 20.73 -39.08 -36.69
N GLU A 779 19.95 -38.66 -37.69
CA GLU A 779 19.13 -37.43 -37.67
C GLU A 779 19.90 -36.13 -37.43
N ILE A 780 21.21 -36.11 -37.71
CA ILE A 780 22.08 -34.95 -37.48
C ILE A 780 21.77 -33.80 -38.44
N GLN A 781 21.63 -32.61 -37.87
CA GLN A 781 21.28 -31.35 -38.51
C GLN A 781 22.32 -30.26 -38.20
N ASP A 782 22.22 -29.12 -38.89
CA ASP A 782 23.12 -27.99 -38.69
C ASP A 782 23.05 -27.53 -37.24
N GLY A 783 24.18 -27.24 -36.59
CA GLY A 783 24.22 -26.83 -35.19
C GLY A 783 24.14 -27.96 -34.16
N ASP A 784 24.06 -29.21 -34.58
CA ASP A 784 24.14 -30.35 -33.63
C ASP A 784 25.54 -30.47 -33.04
N ILE A 785 25.60 -31.02 -31.82
CA ILE A 785 26.84 -31.14 -31.04
C ILE A 785 27.16 -32.61 -30.88
N ILE A 786 28.36 -33.01 -31.32
CA ILE A 786 28.93 -34.32 -31.10
C ILE A 786 30.01 -34.21 -30.03
N THR A 787 29.78 -34.86 -28.90
CA THR A 787 30.77 -35.00 -27.83
C THR A 787 31.57 -36.28 -28.04
N PHE A 788 32.88 -36.22 -27.88
CA PHE A 788 33.74 -37.40 -27.92
C PHE A 788 34.61 -37.50 -26.68
N GLN A 789 34.99 -38.73 -26.33
CA GLN A 789 35.91 -39.02 -25.22
C GLN A 789 36.82 -40.19 -25.57
N ARG A 790 38.07 -40.18 -25.10
CA ARG A 790 38.96 -41.35 -25.24
C ARG A 790 38.43 -42.56 -24.46
N THR A 791 38.68 -43.76 -24.99
CA THR A 791 38.43 -45.00 -24.26
C THR A 791 39.59 -45.23 -23.28
N ILE A 792 39.31 -45.10 -21.98
CA ILE A 792 40.29 -45.29 -20.90
C ILE A 792 39.77 -46.40 -19.99
N LYS A 793 40.65 -47.30 -19.51
CA LYS A 793 40.26 -48.32 -18.54
C LYS A 793 40.01 -47.66 -17.18
N GLU A 794 38.98 -48.10 -16.46
CA GLU A 794 38.66 -47.53 -15.14
C GLU A 794 39.82 -47.62 -14.14
N SER A 795 40.69 -48.63 -14.25
CA SER A 795 41.91 -48.76 -13.46
C SER A 795 42.93 -47.64 -13.65
N ASP A 796 42.87 -46.95 -14.80
CA ASP A 796 43.86 -45.97 -15.23
C ASP A 796 43.36 -44.53 -14.97
N LEU A 797 42.13 -44.38 -14.46
CA LEU A 797 41.57 -43.10 -14.06
C LEU A 797 42.09 -42.69 -12.67
N PRO A 798 42.34 -41.38 -12.44
CA PRO A 798 42.72 -40.91 -11.12
C PRO A 798 41.59 -41.15 -10.12
N ALA A 799 41.93 -41.37 -8.85
CA ALA A 799 40.93 -41.58 -7.78
C ALA A 799 39.94 -40.41 -7.61
N THR A 800 40.26 -39.24 -8.17
CA THR A 800 39.43 -38.03 -8.19
C THR A 800 38.43 -37.99 -9.37
N ALA A 801 38.53 -38.89 -10.36
CA ALA A 801 37.61 -38.95 -11.48
C ALA A 801 36.31 -39.65 -11.05
N LEU A 802 35.23 -38.88 -10.91
CA LEU A 802 33.93 -39.36 -10.47
C LEU A 802 33.08 -39.90 -11.62
N TYR A 803 33.29 -39.39 -12.83
CA TYR A 803 32.52 -39.70 -14.03
C TYR A 803 33.39 -40.39 -15.07
N THR A 804 33.02 -41.60 -15.48
CA THR A 804 33.79 -42.43 -16.42
C THR A 804 33.38 -42.23 -17.87
N ASP A 805 32.19 -41.66 -18.11
CA ASP A 805 31.71 -41.27 -19.43
C ASP A 805 31.03 -39.89 -19.47
N ALA A 806 30.91 -39.35 -20.69
CA ALA A 806 30.35 -38.04 -20.95
C ALA A 806 28.87 -37.94 -20.54
N ARG A 807 28.10 -39.04 -20.61
CA ARG A 807 26.68 -39.04 -20.21
C ARG A 807 26.53 -38.83 -18.71
N GLN A 808 27.38 -39.47 -17.92
CA GLN A 808 27.43 -39.26 -16.47
C GLN A 808 27.83 -37.82 -16.14
N TYR A 809 28.80 -37.25 -16.87
CA TYR A 809 29.20 -35.86 -16.67
C TYR A 809 28.08 -34.86 -17.03
N TYR A 810 27.39 -35.08 -18.14
CA TYR A 810 26.22 -34.27 -18.49
C TYR A 810 25.08 -34.44 -17.49
N ASP A 811 24.84 -35.65 -16.96
CA ASP A 811 23.87 -35.84 -15.88
C ASP A 811 24.26 -35.08 -14.61
N TYR A 812 25.55 -35.01 -14.30
CA TYR A 812 26.06 -34.14 -13.24
C TYR A 812 25.77 -32.66 -13.54
N LEU A 813 26.13 -32.16 -14.73
CA LEU A 813 25.88 -30.76 -15.10
C LEU A 813 24.39 -30.39 -15.02
N LEU A 814 23.50 -31.28 -15.48
CA LEU A 814 22.05 -31.06 -15.46
C LEU A 814 21.50 -30.93 -14.04
N ASN A 815 22.04 -31.72 -13.11
CA ASN A 815 21.51 -31.85 -11.76
C ASN A 815 22.31 -31.06 -10.73
N ARG A 816 23.48 -30.52 -11.08
CA ARG A 816 24.29 -29.68 -10.21
C ARG A 816 23.50 -28.44 -9.79
N ILE A 817 23.52 -28.14 -8.50
CA ILE A 817 22.95 -26.92 -7.94
C ILE A 817 23.80 -26.45 -6.77
N ASN A 818 23.98 -25.14 -6.63
CA ASN A 818 24.56 -24.55 -5.43
C ASN A 818 23.41 -24.20 -4.48
N ILE A 819 23.43 -24.74 -3.26
CA ILE A 819 22.46 -24.40 -2.21
C ILE A 819 23.20 -23.69 -1.10
N THR A 820 22.70 -22.51 -0.74
CA THR A 820 23.12 -21.76 0.43
C THR A 820 22.32 -22.22 1.65
N PHE A 821 23.02 -22.56 2.71
CA PHE A 821 22.47 -22.99 3.99
C PHE A 821 22.73 -21.91 5.03
N ALA A 822 21.66 -21.42 5.66
CA ALA A 822 21.73 -20.42 6.73
C ALA A 822 21.07 -20.95 8.02
N PRO A 823 21.56 -20.61 9.22
CA PRO A 823 20.89 -21.01 10.44
C PRO A 823 19.55 -20.27 10.59
N VAL A 824 18.54 -20.93 11.17
CA VAL A 824 17.21 -20.33 11.41
C VAL A 824 17.30 -19.11 12.33
N LYS A 825 18.22 -19.14 13.29
CA LYS A 825 18.59 -18.01 14.14
C LYS A 825 20.03 -17.65 13.83
N ALA A 826 20.27 -16.39 13.47
CA ALA A 826 21.58 -15.90 13.06
C ALA A 826 22.68 -16.09 14.12
N GLU A 827 22.30 -16.25 15.40
CA GLU A 827 23.24 -16.45 16.52
C GLU A 827 23.66 -17.92 16.70
N GLU A 828 23.03 -18.87 16.00
CA GLU A 828 23.22 -20.32 16.21
C GLU A 828 24.10 -21.00 15.13
N GLY A 829 24.72 -20.26 14.21
CA GLY A 829 25.67 -20.84 13.23
C GLY A 829 26.10 -19.91 12.10
N ASP A 830 26.86 -20.45 11.15
CA ASP A 830 27.41 -19.74 9.98
C ASP A 830 26.61 -20.05 8.69
N GLU A 831 26.59 -19.08 7.78
CA GLU A 831 26.06 -19.26 6.42
C GLU A 831 27.13 -19.85 5.49
N PHE A 832 26.80 -20.90 4.75
CA PHE A 832 27.73 -21.56 3.82
C PHE A 832 26.99 -22.08 2.57
N THR A 833 27.74 -22.33 1.49
CA THR A 833 27.17 -22.83 0.23
C THR A 833 27.80 -24.16 -0.15
N LEU A 834 26.97 -25.14 -0.49
CA LEU A 834 27.43 -26.44 -1.00
C LEU A 834 26.95 -26.68 -2.43
N THR A 835 27.85 -27.22 -3.26
CA THR A 835 27.47 -27.76 -4.57
C THR A 835 26.92 -29.18 -4.40
N LEU A 836 25.63 -29.33 -4.65
CA LEU A 836 24.85 -30.55 -4.48
C LEU A 836 24.24 -31.01 -5.81
N SER A 837 23.58 -32.17 -5.78
CA SER A 837 22.77 -32.64 -6.91
C SER A 837 21.29 -32.55 -6.55
N ARG A 838 20.47 -32.05 -7.49
CA ARG A 838 19.01 -32.01 -7.46
C ARG A 838 18.37 -33.38 -7.20
N LYS A 839 19.10 -34.47 -7.52
CA LYS A 839 18.67 -35.85 -7.27
C LYS A 839 18.96 -36.34 -5.86
N MET A 840 19.75 -35.62 -5.06
CA MET A 840 20.07 -36.04 -3.69
C MET A 840 18.80 -36.12 -2.86
N THR A 841 18.62 -37.24 -2.16
CA THR A 841 17.55 -37.37 -1.16
C THR A 841 17.87 -36.52 0.07
N TYR A 842 16.86 -36.29 0.92
CA TYR A 842 17.03 -35.63 2.21
C TYR A 842 18.22 -36.19 3.01
N ASP A 843 18.29 -37.51 3.15
CA ASP A 843 19.36 -38.16 3.93
C ASP A 843 20.75 -37.95 3.28
N GLN A 844 20.82 -37.95 1.94
CA GLN A 844 22.08 -37.79 1.22
C GLN A 844 22.67 -36.38 1.34
N PHE A 845 21.85 -35.33 1.18
CA PHE A 845 22.36 -33.97 1.35
C PHE A 845 22.50 -33.60 2.83
N SER A 846 21.64 -34.11 3.72
CA SER A 846 21.80 -33.92 5.17
C SER A 846 23.14 -34.47 5.66
N LYS A 847 23.58 -35.62 5.13
CA LYS A 847 24.91 -36.16 5.42
C LYS A 847 26.03 -35.21 5.01
N LYS A 848 25.96 -34.63 3.82
CA LYS A 848 26.97 -33.65 3.35
C LYS A 848 26.97 -32.38 4.19
N VAL A 849 25.80 -31.91 4.61
CA VAL A 849 25.69 -30.76 5.52
C VAL A 849 26.24 -31.11 6.90
N GLY A 850 25.93 -32.29 7.43
CA GLY A 850 26.48 -32.78 8.70
C GLY A 850 28.00 -32.95 8.67
N GLU A 851 28.57 -33.44 7.57
CA GLU A 851 30.01 -33.49 7.35
C GLU A 851 30.65 -32.08 7.35
N HIS A 852 29.96 -31.08 6.79
CA HIS A 852 30.44 -29.69 6.78
C HIS A 852 30.36 -29.03 8.16
N LEU A 853 29.24 -29.25 8.88
CA LEU A 853 28.98 -28.69 10.20
C LEU A 853 29.63 -29.48 11.35
N ASN A 854 30.21 -30.65 11.06
CA ASN A 854 30.69 -31.61 12.06
C ASN A 854 29.60 -32.04 13.06
N VAL A 855 28.39 -32.30 12.54
CA VAL A 855 27.19 -32.73 13.29
C VAL A 855 26.62 -33.99 12.66
N GLU A 856 26.08 -34.91 13.47
CA GLU A 856 25.38 -36.08 12.93
C GLU A 856 24.16 -35.65 12.09
N SER A 857 24.02 -36.22 10.89
CA SER A 857 22.93 -35.89 9.96
C SER A 857 21.52 -36.17 10.51
N THR A 858 21.41 -36.99 11.55
CA THR A 858 20.18 -37.30 12.28
C THR A 858 19.72 -36.15 13.17
N HIS A 859 20.60 -35.21 13.52
CA HIS A 859 20.31 -34.07 14.40
C HIS A 859 20.10 -32.77 13.61
N LEU A 860 19.89 -32.86 12.30
CA LEU A 860 19.68 -31.71 11.43
C LEU A 860 18.26 -31.68 10.86
N ARG A 861 17.63 -30.51 10.91
CA ARG A 861 16.39 -30.23 10.19
C ARG A 861 16.53 -29.02 9.27
N PHE A 862 15.78 -29.03 8.18
CA PHE A 862 15.84 -27.97 7.17
C PHE A 862 14.48 -27.36 6.88
N ALA A 863 14.47 -26.07 6.51
CA ALA A 863 13.26 -25.32 6.16
C ALA A 863 13.45 -24.58 4.82
N PRO A 864 12.47 -24.64 3.89
CA PRO A 864 12.53 -23.86 2.65
C PRO A 864 12.43 -22.36 2.91
N VAL A 865 13.05 -21.57 2.03
CA VAL A 865 12.98 -20.11 2.08
C VAL A 865 11.83 -19.60 1.21
N LEU A 866 10.95 -18.77 1.80
CA LEU A 866 9.87 -18.13 1.04
C LEU A 866 10.45 -17.03 0.14
N ALA A 867 10.23 -17.11 -1.18
CA ALA A 867 10.88 -16.21 -2.13
C ALA A 867 10.46 -14.73 -1.99
N SER A 868 9.25 -14.45 -1.49
CA SER A 868 8.73 -13.08 -1.37
C SER A 868 9.21 -12.33 -0.13
N THR A 869 9.49 -13.02 0.97
CA THR A 869 9.83 -12.38 2.26
C THR A 869 11.16 -12.81 2.84
N GLY A 870 11.80 -13.84 2.27
CA GLY A 870 13.03 -14.43 2.80
C GLY A 870 12.83 -15.22 4.11
N LYS A 871 11.62 -15.31 4.65
CA LYS A 871 11.37 -16.00 5.93
C LYS A 871 11.38 -17.54 5.79
N PRO A 872 11.75 -18.29 6.85
CA PRO A 872 11.65 -19.74 6.87
C PRO A 872 10.18 -20.20 6.80
N LYS A 873 9.90 -21.18 5.94
CA LYS A 873 8.64 -21.94 5.94
C LYS A 873 8.67 -23.04 7.02
N PRO A 874 7.55 -23.76 7.26
CA PRO A 874 7.57 -24.94 8.13
C PRO A 874 8.67 -25.93 7.73
N PHE A 875 9.36 -26.48 8.74
CA PHE A 875 10.40 -27.47 8.55
C PHE A 875 9.89 -28.68 7.76
N ILE A 876 10.79 -29.25 6.95
CA ILE A 876 10.53 -30.42 6.14
C ILE A 876 10.31 -31.61 7.08
N LYS A 877 9.10 -32.20 7.05
CA LYS A 877 8.76 -33.37 7.88
C LYS A 877 9.32 -34.64 7.25
N ARG A 878 9.94 -35.50 8.07
CA ARG A 878 10.48 -36.80 7.63
C ARG A 878 9.35 -37.84 7.60
N ASN A 879 8.52 -37.85 6.55
CA ASN A 879 7.48 -38.87 6.41
C ASN A 879 8.09 -40.22 5.98
N PRO A 880 7.95 -41.31 6.76
CA PRO A 880 8.45 -42.64 6.40
C PRO A 880 7.89 -43.15 5.08
N ASN A 881 6.66 -42.75 4.73
CA ASN A 881 5.98 -43.12 3.48
C ASN A 881 6.38 -42.27 2.27
N GLN A 882 7.18 -41.20 2.46
CA GLN A 882 7.70 -40.32 1.40
C GLN A 882 9.24 -40.23 1.43
N ALA A 883 9.92 -41.32 1.77
CA ALA A 883 11.38 -41.36 1.98
C ALA A 883 12.27 -40.95 0.78
N ASN A 884 11.69 -40.49 -0.34
CA ASN A 884 12.40 -40.12 -1.58
C ASN A 884 12.11 -38.69 -2.04
N GLN A 885 11.83 -37.74 -1.13
CA GLN A 885 11.87 -36.32 -1.53
C GLN A 885 13.32 -35.93 -1.85
N THR A 886 13.56 -35.68 -3.13
CA THR A 886 14.83 -35.18 -3.61
C THR A 886 14.93 -33.67 -3.39
N LEU A 887 16.14 -33.14 -3.38
CA LEU A 887 16.41 -31.72 -3.27
C LEU A 887 15.63 -30.90 -4.31
N TYR A 888 15.43 -31.42 -5.52
CA TYR A 888 14.56 -30.82 -6.54
C TYR A 888 13.11 -30.62 -6.08
N HIS A 889 12.52 -31.59 -5.38
CA HIS A 889 11.15 -31.48 -4.88
C HIS A 889 11.04 -30.55 -3.68
N ILE A 890 12.09 -30.48 -2.86
CA ILE A 890 12.17 -29.64 -1.67
C ILE A 890 12.31 -28.16 -2.05
N THR A 891 13.15 -27.87 -3.05
CA THR A 891 13.45 -26.51 -3.53
C THR A 891 12.50 -26.05 -4.63
N GLY A 892 11.80 -26.99 -5.30
CA GLY A 892 10.79 -26.72 -6.30
C GLY A 892 9.46 -26.27 -5.70
N GLY A 893 8.88 -25.18 -6.20
CA GLY A 893 7.57 -24.68 -5.76
C GLY A 893 6.45 -25.71 -5.97
N GLN A 894 5.67 -25.99 -4.93
CA GLN A 894 4.47 -26.84 -5.06
C GLN A 894 3.24 -25.99 -5.38
N ALA A 895 2.45 -26.45 -6.36
CA ALA A 895 1.13 -25.88 -6.64
C ALA A 895 0.17 -26.27 -5.51
N SER A 896 -0.44 -25.27 -4.86
CA SER A 896 -1.48 -25.46 -3.86
C SER A 896 -2.81 -24.88 -4.36
N THR A 897 -3.92 -25.38 -3.85
CA THR A 897 -5.29 -24.96 -4.21
C THR A 897 -5.58 -23.47 -3.93
N TYR A 898 -4.70 -22.79 -3.17
CA TYR A 898 -4.84 -21.38 -2.78
C TYR A 898 -3.74 -20.46 -3.37
N GLY A 899 -3.00 -20.92 -4.38
CA GLY A 899 -2.04 -20.09 -5.12
C GLY A 899 -0.62 -20.68 -5.24
N TYR A 900 0.21 -20.02 -6.05
CA TYR A 900 1.62 -20.36 -6.29
C TYR A 900 2.50 -19.84 -5.15
N SER A 901 2.98 -20.71 -4.27
CA SER A 901 4.02 -20.36 -3.29
C SER A 901 5.39 -20.62 -3.92
N MET A 902 6.08 -19.57 -4.35
CA MET A 902 7.43 -19.64 -4.92
C MET A 902 8.48 -19.80 -3.80
N HIS A 903 9.33 -20.83 -3.92
CA HIS A 903 10.49 -21.05 -3.06
C HIS A 903 11.74 -20.52 -3.73
N ARG A 904 12.72 -20.09 -2.91
CA ARG A 904 14.09 -19.95 -3.43
C ARG A 904 14.61 -21.35 -3.77
N GLN A 905 15.04 -21.52 -5.02
CA GLN A 905 15.57 -22.81 -5.48
C GLN A 905 17.02 -23.05 -5.01
N ASP A 906 17.67 -22.00 -4.51
CA ASP A 906 19.10 -21.90 -4.22
C ASP A 906 19.40 -21.78 -2.72
N ALA A 907 18.41 -21.89 -1.82
CA ALA A 907 18.61 -21.67 -0.40
C ALA A 907 17.73 -22.52 0.52
N LEU A 908 18.27 -22.92 1.67
CA LEU A 908 17.58 -23.60 2.77
C LEU A 908 18.04 -23.06 4.12
N TYR A 909 17.11 -22.97 5.07
CA TYR A 909 17.47 -22.78 6.48
C TYR A 909 17.79 -24.13 7.13
N TYR A 910 18.69 -24.14 8.11
CA TYR A 910 19.00 -25.31 8.93
C TYR A 910 18.92 -25.01 10.43
N GLU A 911 18.71 -26.07 11.21
CA GLU A 911 18.76 -26.04 12.67
C GLU A 911 19.37 -27.34 13.20
N VAL A 912 20.21 -27.22 14.22
CA VAL A 912 20.84 -28.32 14.94
C VAL A 912 19.97 -28.67 16.15
N LEU A 913 19.55 -29.92 16.24
CA LEU A 913 18.69 -30.44 17.31
C LEU A 913 19.51 -31.11 18.42
N GLU A 914 19.03 -31.05 19.66
CA GLU A 914 19.63 -31.76 20.80
C GLU A 914 19.42 -33.27 20.77
N THR A 915 18.37 -33.73 20.07
CA THR A 915 18.05 -35.15 19.88
C THR A 915 17.85 -35.46 18.39
N SER A 916 17.85 -36.75 18.04
CA SER A 916 17.59 -37.16 16.66
C SER A 916 16.24 -36.62 16.17
N LEU A 917 16.18 -36.20 14.91
CA LEU A 917 14.98 -35.68 14.25
C LEU A 917 13.79 -36.64 14.39
N SER A 918 14.03 -37.96 14.32
CA SER A 918 13.00 -38.97 14.53
C SER A 918 12.40 -38.97 15.94
N ASP A 919 13.22 -38.74 16.96
CA ASP A 919 12.77 -38.64 18.36
C ASP A 919 12.15 -37.27 18.65
N PHE A 920 12.62 -36.23 17.97
CA PHE A 920 12.02 -34.90 18.05
C PHE A 920 10.60 -34.87 17.44
N GLU A 921 10.40 -35.51 16.27
CA GLU A 921 9.11 -35.56 15.58
C GLU A 921 8.05 -36.44 16.29
N SER A 922 8.47 -37.43 17.08
CA SER A 922 7.57 -38.29 17.87
C SER A 922 7.04 -37.60 19.14
N LYS A 923 7.67 -36.49 19.54
CA LYS A 923 7.30 -35.68 20.71
C LYS A 923 6.46 -34.47 20.28
N THR A 924 5.79 -33.87 21.25
CA THR A 924 5.14 -32.56 21.14
C THR A 924 5.69 -31.64 22.23
N CYS A 925 5.77 -30.35 21.94
CA CYS A 925 6.23 -29.36 22.89
C CYS A 925 5.02 -28.69 23.54
N LEU A 926 4.87 -28.86 24.85
CA LEU A 926 3.81 -28.22 25.63
C LEU A 926 4.38 -27.08 26.46
N LYS A 927 3.70 -25.94 26.43
CA LYS A 927 4.01 -24.78 27.27
C LYS A 927 3.17 -24.86 28.54
N VAL A 928 3.82 -25.02 29.69
CA VAL A 928 3.15 -25.13 30.99
C VAL A 928 3.62 -24.01 31.91
N THR A 929 2.69 -23.30 32.53
CA THR A 929 2.99 -22.32 33.57
C THR A 929 3.06 -23.03 34.92
N TRP A 930 4.28 -23.21 35.43
CA TRP A 930 4.55 -23.73 36.76
C TRP A 930 4.37 -22.66 37.83
N LEU A 931 3.72 -23.02 38.93
CA LEU A 931 3.36 -22.13 40.04
C LEU A 931 4.12 -22.54 41.32
N PRO A 932 5.41 -22.19 41.45
CA PRO A 932 6.27 -22.66 42.55
C PRO A 932 5.84 -22.15 43.93
N GLU A 933 5.21 -20.98 44.02
CA GLU A 933 4.76 -20.36 45.27
C GLU A 933 3.23 -20.12 45.22
N GLY A 934 2.51 -21.11 44.67
CA GLY A 934 1.10 -20.96 44.33
C GLY A 934 0.89 -19.88 43.26
N ILE A 935 -0.29 -19.27 43.22
CA ILE A 935 -0.66 -18.26 42.21
C ILE A 935 0.09 -16.92 42.31
N THR A 936 1.04 -16.78 43.22
CA THR A 936 1.81 -15.54 43.40
C THR A 936 3.01 -15.45 42.48
N LYS A 937 3.49 -16.58 41.94
CA LYS A 937 4.69 -16.66 41.11
C LYS A 937 4.46 -17.61 39.95
N GLU A 938 4.75 -17.14 38.75
CA GLU A 938 4.56 -17.87 37.50
C GLU A 938 5.92 -18.14 36.84
N GLN A 939 6.13 -19.37 36.38
CA GLN A 939 7.31 -19.76 35.61
C GLN A 939 6.87 -20.54 34.37
N LEU A 940 7.06 -19.97 33.18
CA LEU A 940 6.75 -20.66 31.92
C LEU A 940 7.85 -21.68 31.60
N VAL A 941 7.45 -22.95 31.42
CA VAL A 941 8.35 -24.06 31.11
C VAL A 941 7.86 -24.77 29.84
N GLU A 942 8.74 -24.89 28.86
CA GLU A 942 8.48 -25.67 27.64
C GLU A 942 8.94 -27.11 27.83
N VAL A 943 8.04 -28.08 27.79
CA VAL A 943 8.35 -29.50 28.03
C VAL A 943 8.06 -30.32 26.78
N LEU A 944 9.04 -31.11 26.33
CA LEU A 944 8.87 -32.07 25.25
C LEU A 944 8.33 -33.38 25.82
N VAL A 945 7.16 -33.80 25.37
CA VAL A 945 6.43 -34.99 25.85
C VAL A 945 6.07 -35.88 24.66
N PRO A 946 6.13 -37.23 24.77
CA PRO A 946 5.64 -38.11 23.72
C PRO A 946 4.19 -37.80 23.34
N ARG A 947 3.85 -37.82 22.04
CA ARG A 947 2.50 -37.47 21.57
C ARG A 947 1.41 -38.42 22.08
N ASP A 948 1.76 -39.68 22.30
CA ASP A 948 0.93 -40.73 22.87
C ASP A 948 1.10 -40.87 24.40
N GLY A 949 1.92 -40.00 24.99
CA GLY A 949 2.19 -39.93 26.43
C GLY A 949 1.01 -39.44 27.25
N THR A 950 1.22 -39.38 28.56
CA THR A 950 0.23 -38.94 29.55
C THR A 950 0.68 -37.67 30.29
N ILE A 951 -0.21 -37.12 31.11
CA ILE A 951 0.13 -36.01 32.02
C ILE A 951 1.26 -36.41 32.99
N ALA A 952 1.38 -37.68 33.37
CA ALA A 952 2.53 -38.15 34.17
C ALA A 952 3.87 -37.93 33.43
N ASP A 953 3.91 -38.15 32.12
CA ASP A 953 5.10 -37.89 31.31
C ASP A 953 5.42 -36.38 31.24
N LEU A 954 4.37 -35.54 31.18
CA LEU A 954 4.51 -34.09 31.27
C LEU A 954 5.06 -33.64 32.63
N ILE A 955 4.55 -34.21 33.73
CA ILE A 955 5.01 -33.91 35.09
C ILE A 955 6.46 -34.36 35.29
N ALA A 956 6.86 -35.53 34.78
CA ALA A 956 8.25 -35.99 34.83
C ALA A 956 9.19 -35.06 34.01
N GLY A 957 8.73 -34.60 32.86
CA GLY A 957 9.46 -33.61 32.06
C GLY A 957 9.57 -32.26 32.78
N LEU A 958 8.50 -31.82 33.45
CA LEU A 958 8.49 -30.61 34.27
C LEU A 958 9.43 -30.74 35.48
N GLN A 959 9.42 -31.88 36.18
CA GLN A 959 10.32 -32.18 37.30
C GLN A 959 11.78 -31.95 36.89
N LYS A 960 12.18 -32.51 35.75
CA LYS A 960 13.56 -32.38 35.24
C LYS A 960 13.91 -30.93 34.86
N LYS A 961 12.99 -30.21 34.21
CA LYS A 961 13.25 -28.83 33.74
C LYS A 961 13.17 -27.78 34.83
N ALA A 962 12.27 -27.95 35.80
CA ALA A 962 12.08 -27.03 36.93
C ALA A 962 12.86 -27.45 38.18
N ASN A 963 13.59 -28.57 38.14
CA ASN A 963 14.41 -29.12 39.22
C ASN A 963 13.62 -29.33 40.53
N LEU A 964 12.48 -30.05 40.41
CA LEU A 964 11.56 -30.32 41.52
C LEU A 964 11.93 -31.61 42.26
N ASP A 965 11.74 -31.64 43.57
CA ASP A 965 11.93 -32.82 44.42
C ASP A 965 10.76 -33.82 44.30
N ASP A 966 11.00 -35.08 44.64
CA ASP A 966 10.02 -36.17 44.48
C ASP A 966 8.75 -35.99 45.32
N GLU A 967 8.86 -35.34 46.49
CA GLU A 967 7.72 -35.05 47.37
C GLU A 967 6.80 -34.01 46.72
N THR A 968 7.37 -32.90 46.22
CA THR A 968 6.63 -31.89 45.47
C THR A 968 5.90 -32.48 44.27
N VAL A 969 6.55 -33.35 43.49
CA VAL A 969 5.99 -33.95 42.26
C VAL A 969 4.77 -34.83 42.53
N SER A 970 4.75 -35.54 43.66
CA SER A 970 3.61 -36.39 44.05
C SER A 970 2.32 -35.61 44.34
N GLU A 971 2.44 -34.30 44.58
CA GLU A 971 1.35 -33.39 44.93
C GLU A 971 1.06 -32.36 43.84
N ILE A 972 1.60 -32.51 42.62
CA ILE A 972 1.32 -31.59 41.50
C ILE A 972 -0.01 -31.95 40.85
N ARG A 973 -0.85 -30.94 40.64
CA ARG A 973 -1.97 -31.00 39.70
C ARG A 973 -1.69 -30.19 38.44
N VAL A 974 -2.26 -30.64 37.33
CA VAL A 974 -2.23 -29.93 36.05
C VAL A 974 -3.66 -29.63 35.62
N TYR A 975 -3.94 -28.38 35.27
CA TYR A 975 -5.27 -27.97 34.82
C TYR A 975 -5.21 -27.07 33.58
N GLU A 976 -6.26 -27.18 32.77
CA GLU A 976 -6.47 -26.41 31.56
C GLU A 976 -7.37 -25.21 31.87
N THR A 977 -6.98 -24.05 31.34
CA THR A 977 -7.74 -22.81 31.48
C THR A 977 -8.22 -22.30 30.13
N HIS A 978 -9.46 -21.80 30.11
CA HIS A 978 -10.07 -21.13 28.96
C HIS A 978 -10.63 -19.78 29.39
N GLY A 979 -10.22 -18.72 28.69
CA GLY A 979 -10.66 -17.35 29.02
C GLY A 979 -10.43 -17.02 30.49
N GLY A 980 -9.22 -17.26 31.01
CA GLY A 980 -8.86 -16.93 32.41
C GLY A 980 -9.64 -17.68 33.49
N LYS A 981 -10.32 -18.78 33.17
CA LYS A 981 -11.07 -19.63 34.12
C LYS A 981 -10.60 -21.09 34.00
N ILE A 982 -10.62 -21.83 35.11
CA ILE A 982 -10.33 -23.27 35.11
C ILE A 982 -11.46 -24.00 34.38
N TYR A 983 -11.12 -24.76 33.34
CA TYR A 983 -12.07 -25.53 32.56
C TYR A 983 -12.16 -26.97 33.04
N ARG A 984 -11.01 -27.65 33.14
CA ARG A 984 -10.87 -29.00 33.68
C ARG A 984 -9.50 -29.23 34.28
N GLU A 985 -9.44 -30.16 35.23
CA GLU A 985 -8.22 -30.68 35.83
C GLU A 985 -7.93 -32.05 35.22
N PHE A 986 -6.65 -32.34 34.93
CA PHE A 986 -6.27 -33.61 34.32
C PHE A 986 -5.83 -34.63 35.36
N GLN A 987 -6.22 -35.88 35.14
CA GLN A 987 -5.68 -37.02 35.87
C GLN A 987 -4.30 -37.41 35.29
N HIS A 988 -3.45 -38.04 36.10
CA HIS A 988 -2.07 -38.38 35.69
C HIS A 988 -2.01 -39.33 34.48
N ASP A 989 -3.05 -40.16 34.28
CA ASP A 989 -3.21 -41.09 33.16
C ASP A 989 -3.84 -40.46 31.90
N SER A 990 -4.26 -39.18 31.98
CA SER A 990 -4.89 -38.47 30.86
C SER A 990 -3.92 -38.33 29.69
N LYS A 991 -4.41 -38.63 28.48
CA LYS A 991 -3.60 -38.58 27.26
C LYS A 991 -3.30 -37.15 26.81
N ILE A 992 -2.05 -36.91 26.44
CA ILE A 992 -1.57 -35.62 25.91
C ILE A 992 -2.25 -35.26 24.58
N SER A 993 -2.60 -36.25 23.77
CA SER A 993 -3.30 -36.05 22.49
C SER A 993 -4.66 -35.36 22.60
N GLY A 994 -5.25 -35.30 23.82
CA GLY A 994 -6.51 -34.62 24.09
C GLY A 994 -6.38 -33.15 24.49
N ILE A 995 -5.16 -32.59 24.49
CA ILE A 995 -4.86 -31.20 24.84
C ILE A 995 -4.71 -30.39 23.54
N ASN A 996 -5.48 -29.31 23.43
CA ASN A 996 -5.40 -28.40 22.28
C ASN A 996 -4.20 -27.45 22.43
N GLU A 997 -3.49 -27.16 21.34
CA GLU A 997 -2.27 -26.32 21.34
C GLU A 997 -2.53 -24.85 21.75
N PHE A 998 -3.78 -24.38 21.66
CA PHE A 998 -4.14 -22.99 21.97
C PHE A 998 -4.56 -22.74 23.43
N VAL A 999 -4.43 -23.73 24.30
CA VAL A 999 -4.93 -23.66 25.69
C VAL A 999 -3.80 -23.34 26.65
N SER A 1000 -4.14 -22.68 27.76
CA SER A 1000 -3.16 -22.35 28.79
C SER A 1000 -3.17 -23.44 29.86
N LEU A 1001 -2.05 -24.15 29.98
CA LEU A 1001 -1.83 -25.19 30.99
C LEU A 1001 -1.12 -24.60 32.20
N TYR A 1002 -1.65 -24.86 33.39
CA TYR A 1002 -1.02 -24.50 34.65
C TYR A 1002 -0.71 -25.77 35.44
N ALA A 1003 0.42 -25.74 36.13
CA ALA A 1003 0.80 -26.77 37.09
C ALA A 1003 1.06 -26.10 38.45
N GLU A 1004 0.45 -26.62 39.51
CA GLU A 1004 0.70 -26.17 40.88
C GLU A 1004 0.75 -27.34 41.85
N ARG A 1005 1.42 -27.15 42.97
CA ARG A 1005 1.29 -28.03 44.13
C ARG A 1005 -0.09 -27.86 44.75
N VAL A 1006 -0.79 -28.96 45.04
CA VAL A 1006 -2.07 -28.95 45.74
C VAL A 1006 -1.89 -28.23 47.08
N PRO A 1007 -2.65 -27.16 47.37
CA PRO A 1007 -2.45 -26.38 48.59
C PRO A 1007 -2.70 -27.23 49.85
N GLU A 1008 -1.93 -27.00 50.92
CA GLU A 1008 -2.10 -27.71 52.21
C GLU A 1008 -3.54 -27.64 52.75
N GLU A 1009 -4.24 -26.54 52.50
CA GLU A 1009 -5.63 -26.36 52.91
C GLU A 1009 -6.59 -27.30 52.15
N GLU A 1010 -6.31 -27.59 50.88
CA GLU A 1010 -7.09 -28.55 50.09
C GLU A 1010 -6.69 -29.99 50.44
N ALA A 1011 -5.41 -30.25 50.72
CA ALA A 1011 -4.93 -31.56 51.13
C ALA A 1011 -5.48 -32.01 52.49
N ASN A 1012 -5.77 -31.06 53.40
CA ASN A 1012 -6.23 -31.32 54.78
C ASN A 1012 -7.72 -31.02 55.00
N MET A 1013 -8.54 -31.07 53.95
CA MET A 1013 -9.98 -30.77 54.03
C MET A 1013 -10.73 -31.65 55.05
N GLN A 1014 -11.62 -31.03 55.81
CA GLN A 1014 -12.46 -31.69 56.82
C GLN A 1014 -13.83 -32.09 56.25
N GLU A 1015 -14.52 -33.02 56.93
CA GLU A 1015 -15.85 -33.51 56.53
C GLU A 1015 -16.87 -32.35 56.50
N GLY A 1016 -17.39 -32.04 55.31
CA GLY A 1016 -18.33 -30.94 55.06
C GLY A 1016 -17.74 -29.74 54.29
N GLU A 1017 -16.42 -29.65 54.13
CA GLU A 1017 -15.78 -28.60 53.33
C GLU A 1017 -15.92 -28.89 51.82
N ARG A 1018 -16.06 -27.84 51.00
CA ARG A 1018 -16.23 -27.93 49.53
C ARG A 1018 -15.24 -27.02 48.82
N THR A 1019 -14.87 -27.32 47.58
CA THR A 1019 -14.00 -26.44 46.77
C THR A 1019 -14.80 -25.59 45.80
N ILE A 1020 -14.28 -24.40 45.48
CA ILE A 1020 -14.80 -23.49 44.45
C ILE A 1020 -13.66 -23.02 43.55
N ASN A 1021 -13.94 -22.86 42.25
CA ASN A 1021 -13.02 -22.23 41.32
C ASN A 1021 -13.16 -20.71 41.40
N ALA A 1022 -12.03 -20.03 41.59
CA ALA A 1022 -11.92 -18.59 41.67
C ALA A 1022 -11.13 -18.02 40.49
N PHE A 1023 -11.45 -16.79 40.09
CA PHE A 1023 -10.75 -16.07 39.02
C PHE A 1023 -10.82 -14.56 39.24
N ASN A 1024 -9.89 -13.81 38.67
CA ASN A 1024 -9.89 -12.34 38.76
C ASN A 1024 -10.51 -11.74 37.48
N PHE A 1025 -11.23 -10.63 37.60
CA PHE A 1025 -11.79 -9.91 36.45
C PHE A 1025 -11.78 -8.39 36.66
N ASP A 1026 -11.78 -7.63 35.57
CA ASP A 1026 -11.72 -6.16 35.59
C ASP A 1026 -13.05 -5.56 35.09
N ARG A 1027 -13.83 -4.99 36.01
CA ARG A 1027 -15.18 -4.40 35.83
C ARG A 1027 -16.26 -5.38 35.34
N GLU A 1028 -16.00 -6.10 34.26
CA GLU A 1028 -16.91 -7.04 33.61
C GLU A 1028 -16.41 -8.48 33.79
N VAL A 1029 -17.32 -9.41 34.14
CA VAL A 1029 -17.04 -10.85 34.33
C VAL A 1029 -16.39 -11.51 33.10
N ASN A 1030 -16.61 -10.95 31.91
CA ASN A 1030 -16.05 -11.40 30.64
C ASN A 1030 -14.66 -10.84 30.34
N ARG A 1031 -14.07 -10.06 31.26
CA ARG A 1031 -12.68 -9.55 31.20
C ARG A 1031 -11.80 -10.19 32.29
N PRO A 1032 -11.60 -11.53 32.26
CA PRO A 1032 -10.81 -12.22 33.26
C PRO A 1032 -9.31 -11.94 33.08
N HIS A 1033 -8.56 -11.98 34.17
CA HIS A 1033 -7.11 -11.81 34.17
C HIS A 1033 -6.43 -12.52 35.35
N GLY A 1034 -5.09 -12.58 35.32
CA GLY A 1034 -4.30 -13.29 36.31
C GLY A 1034 -4.50 -14.80 36.26
N VAL A 1035 -4.00 -15.49 37.29
CA VAL A 1035 -4.07 -16.95 37.41
C VAL A 1035 -5.37 -17.36 38.11
N PRO A 1036 -6.26 -18.14 37.47
CA PRO A 1036 -7.41 -18.71 38.17
C PRO A 1036 -6.98 -19.86 39.08
N PHE A 1037 -7.69 -20.07 40.19
CA PHE A 1037 -7.28 -21.02 41.23
C PHE A 1037 -8.47 -21.69 41.89
N LYS A 1038 -8.24 -22.84 42.50
CA LYS A 1038 -9.23 -23.49 43.37
C LYS A 1038 -9.06 -23.02 44.82
N PHE A 1039 -10.16 -22.89 45.55
CA PHE A 1039 -10.23 -22.41 46.92
C PHE A 1039 -11.18 -23.24 47.78
N VAL A 1040 -10.85 -23.47 49.05
CA VAL A 1040 -11.65 -24.29 49.99
C VAL A 1040 -12.66 -23.42 50.73
N MET A 1041 -13.93 -23.82 50.72
CA MET A 1041 -15.04 -23.20 51.43
C MET A 1041 -15.38 -24.00 52.68
N LYS A 1042 -15.51 -23.29 53.81
CA LYS A 1042 -15.81 -23.87 55.11
C LYS A 1042 -17.25 -23.58 55.50
N PRO A 1043 -18.06 -24.59 55.87
CA PRO A 1043 -19.45 -24.37 56.29
C PRO A 1043 -19.56 -23.45 57.50
N GLY A 1044 -20.47 -22.47 57.44
CA GLY A 1044 -20.71 -21.53 58.55
C GLY A 1044 -19.63 -20.46 58.76
N GLU A 1045 -18.63 -20.39 57.87
CA GLU A 1045 -17.60 -19.36 57.89
C GLU A 1045 -18.15 -18.05 57.29
N ILE A 1046 -18.12 -16.97 58.09
CA ILE A 1046 -18.47 -15.63 57.59
C ILE A 1046 -17.42 -15.13 56.60
N PHE A 1047 -17.84 -14.38 55.59
CA PHE A 1047 -16.99 -14.01 54.47
C PHE A 1047 -15.80 -13.14 54.87
N LYS A 1048 -15.91 -12.40 55.98
CA LYS A 1048 -14.76 -11.71 56.59
C LYS A 1048 -13.59 -12.65 56.91
N GLN A 1049 -13.86 -13.86 57.41
CA GLN A 1049 -12.82 -14.88 57.66
C GLN A 1049 -12.32 -15.49 56.35
N THR A 1050 -13.23 -15.72 55.39
CA THR A 1050 -12.88 -16.17 54.03
C THR A 1050 -11.95 -15.17 53.33
N LYS A 1051 -12.17 -13.86 53.49
CA LYS A 1051 -11.33 -12.77 52.96
C LYS A 1051 -9.89 -12.86 53.48
N GLU A 1052 -9.67 -13.14 54.76
CA GLU A 1052 -8.32 -13.30 55.32
C GLU A 1052 -7.57 -14.48 54.67
N ARG A 1053 -8.28 -15.58 54.40
CA ARG A 1053 -7.71 -16.75 53.70
C ARG A 1053 -7.45 -16.46 52.22
N LEU A 1054 -8.34 -15.73 51.54
CA LEU A 1054 -8.13 -15.27 50.17
C LEU A 1054 -6.94 -14.31 50.05
N SER A 1055 -6.75 -13.42 51.03
CA SER A 1055 -5.58 -12.54 51.12
C SER A 1055 -4.27 -13.33 51.24
N LYS A 1056 -4.26 -14.41 52.03
CA LYS A 1056 -3.12 -15.32 52.15
C LYS A 1056 -2.88 -16.12 50.86
N ARG A 1057 -3.93 -16.61 50.19
CA ARG A 1057 -3.84 -17.42 48.96
C ARG A 1057 -3.38 -16.62 47.74
N THR A 1058 -3.89 -15.40 47.59
CA THR A 1058 -3.55 -14.50 46.47
C THR A 1058 -2.26 -13.71 46.70
N GLY A 1059 -1.76 -13.67 47.94
CA GLY A 1059 -0.61 -12.85 48.33
C GLY A 1059 -0.92 -11.34 48.38
N VAL A 1060 -2.14 -10.92 48.05
CA VAL A 1060 -2.56 -9.51 48.04
C VAL A 1060 -2.94 -9.08 49.46
N LYS A 1061 -2.27 -8.05 49.99
CA LYS A 1061 -2.40 -7.59 51.39
C LYS A 1061 -2.72 -6.10 51.49
N GLY A 1062 -3.22 -5.70 52.66
CA GLY A 1062 -3.46 -4.30 53.05
C GLY A 1062 -4.49 -3.59 52.16
N LYS A 1063 -4.29 -2.28 51.96
CA LYS A 1063 -5.21 -1.41 51.19
C LYS A 1063 -5.52 -1.89 49.76
N GLN A 1064 -4.66 -2.74 49.17
CA GLN A 1064 -4.91 -3.28 47.83
C GLN A 1064 -5.95 -4.40 47.85
N PHE A 1065 -5.96 -5.22 48.92
CA PHE A 1065 -6.93 -6.28 49.10
C PHE A 1065 -8.31 -5.73 49.49
N GLU A 1066 -8.34 -4.67 50.31
CA GLU A 1066 -9.58 -3.97 50.71
C GLU A 1066 -10.35 -3.39 49.51
N LYS A 1067 -9.67 -3.10 48.40
CA LYS A 1067 -10.27 -2.60 47.16
C LYS A 1067 -10.87 -3.70 46.27
N ILE A 1068 -10.61 -4.97 46.57
CA ILE A 1068 -11.15 -6.10 45.79
C ILE A 1068 -12.60 -6.29 46.19
N LYS A 1069 -13.50 -6.28 45.20
CA LYS A 1069 -14.89 -6.69 45.40
C LYS A 1069 -15.03 -8.17 45.06
N PHE A 1070 -15.80 -8.90 45.86
CA PHE A 1070 -15.97 -10.33 45.67
C PHE A 1070 -17.40 -10.61 45.24
N ALA A 1071 -17.56 -11.50 44.27
CA ALA A 1071 -18.87 -11.87 43.77
C ALA A 1071 -18.96 -13.36 43.43
N VAL A 1072 -20.13 -13.94 43.62
CA VAL A 1072 -20.47 -15.26 43.09
C VAL A 1072 -20.99 -15.09 41.66
N VAL A 1073 -20.41 -15.86 40.74
CA VAL A 1073 -20.62 -15.76 39.30
C VAL A 1073 -20.99 -17.14 38.76
N SER A 1074 -22.15 -17.25 38.12
CA SER A 1074 -22.56 -18.49 37.43
C SER A 1074 -21.75 -18.70 36.14
N ARG A 1075 -21.37 -19.94 35.84
CA ARG A 1075 -20.58 -20.33 34.64
C ARG A 1075 -21.30 -20.09 33.30
N ASN A 1076 -22.63 -19.94 33.26
CA ASN A 1076 -23.38 -19.75 32.02
C ASN A 1076 -23.17 -18.33 31.42
N MET A 1077 -22.60 -18.28 30.21
CA MET A 1077 -21.96 -17.11 29.56
C MET A 1077 -22.89 -16.02 28.99
N TYR A 1078 -24.19 -16.02 29.30
CA TYR A 1078 -25.12 -15.03 28.75
C TYR A 1078 -26.04 -14.51 29.87
N SER A 1079 -25.66 -13.38 30.48
CA SER A 1079 -26.50 -12.58 31.40
C SER A 1079 -26.61 -13.04 32.88
N SER A 1080 -25.54 -13.55 33.52
CA SER A 1080 -25.50 -13.63 34.99
C SER A 1080 -24.88 -12.35 35.57
N ASN A 1081 -25.69 -11.49 36.19
CA ASN A 1081 -25.16 -10.38 36.97
C ASN A 1081 -24.37 -10.96 38.16
N PRO A 1082 -23.12 -10.51 38.42
CA PRO A 1082 -22.35 -10.97 39.57
C PRO A 1082 -23.11 -10.67 40.87
N ARG A 1083 -23.27 -11.68 41.73
CA ARG A 1083 -23.86 -11.50 43.06
C ARG A 1083 -22.74 -11.15 44.02
N TYR A 1084 -22.60 -9.86 44.36
CA TYR A 1084 -21.60 -9.40 45.31
C TYR A 1084 -21.84 -9.97 46.72
N VAL A 1085 -20.74 -10.26 47.41
CA VAL A 1085 -20.71 -10.88 48.74
C VAL A 1085 -20.22 -9.86 49.76
N GLU A 1086 -20.98 -9.68 50.83
CA GLU A 1086 -20.69 -8.77 51.94
C GLU A 1086 -19.97 -9.51 53.09
N ASP A 1087 -19.43 -8.78 54.07
CA ASP A 1087 -18.57 -9.37 55.12
C ASP A 1087 -19.28 -10.38 56.04
N ASP A 1088 -20.58 -10.19 56.28
CA ASP A 1088 -21.41 -11.02 57.17
C ASP A 1088 -22.04 -12.22 56.44
N ASP A 1089 -21.88 -12.29 55.11
CA ASP A 1089 -22.40 -13.38 54.30
C ASP A 1089 -21.65 -14.69 54.56
N ILE A 1090 -22.29 -15.84 54.35
CA ILE A 1090 -21.65 -17.15 54.43
C ILE A 1090 -21.53 -17.72 53.01
N LEU A 1091 -20.31 -17.87 52.51
CA LEU A 1091 -20.06 -18.27 51.12
C LEU A 1091 -20.66 -19.65 50.79
N SER A 1092 -20.61 -20.60 51.73
CA SER A 1092 -21.19 -21.94 51.58
C SER A 1092 -22.71 -21.98 51.42
N ASP A 1093 -23.39 -20.92 51.87
CA ASP A 1093 -24.85 -20.82 51.90
C ASP A 1093 -25.38 -20.04 50.69
N ILE A 1094 -24.54 -19.20 50.08
CA ILE A 1094 -24.84 -18.43 48.86
C ILE A 1094 -24.74 -19.30 47.61
N ILE A 1095 -23.81 -20.25 47.59
CA ILE A 1095 -23.52 -21.09 46.44
C ILE A 1095 -24.47 -22.29 46.42
N GLY A 1096 -25.37 -22.30 45.43
CA GLY A 1096 -26.43 -23.29 45.31
C GLY A 1096 -26.08 -24.45 44.37
N ASP A 1097 -25.36 -24.17 43.28
CA ASP A 1097 -25.08 -25.12 42.19
C ASP A 1097 -23.58 -25.45 42.07
N SER A 1098 -23.26 -26.60 41.47
CA SER A 1098 -21.87 -27.04 41.26
C SER A 1098 -21.07 -26.21 40.23
N ASP A 1099 -21.72 -25.26 39.56
CA ASP A 1099 -21.16 -24.45 38.47
C ASP A 1099 -20.92 -22.97 38.86
N ASP A 1100 -21.04 -22.61 40.13
CA ASP A 1100 -20.73 -21.27 40.60
C ASP A 1100 -19.21 -21.06 40.77
N LEU A 1101 -18.75 -19.85 40.42
CA LEU A 1101 -17.37 -19.41 40.50
C LEU A 1101 -17.24 -18.22 41.46
N LEU A 1102 -16.10 -18.11 42.13
CA LEU A 1102 -15.77 -16.94 42.96
C LEU A 1102 -14.98 -15.92 42.13
N GLY A 1103 -15.63 -14.80 41.79
CA GLY A 1103 -15.00 -13.70 41.07
C GLY A 1103 -14.36 -12.68 42.01
N LEU A 1104 -13.11 -12.32 41.74
CA LEU A 1104 -12.38 -11.23 42.41
C LEU A 1104 -12.29 -10.05 41.44
N GLU A 1105 -13.08 -9.00 41.68
CA GLU A 1105 -13.07 -7.80 40.86
C GLU A 1105 -11.97 -6.84 41.31
N HIS A 1106 -10.97 -6.64 40.44
CA HIS A 1106 -9.97 -5.59 40.60
C HIS A 1106 -9.29 -5.26 39.26
N VAL A 1107 -8.58 -4.14 39.22
CA VAL A 1107 -7.85 -3.72 38.02
C VAL A 1107 -6.68 -4.68 37.74
N ASN A 1108 -6.49 -5.05 36.48
CA ASN A 1108 -5.35 -5.87 36.06
C ASN A 1108 -4.05 -5.05 36.09
N LYS A 1109 -3.14 -5.40 37.01
CA LYS A 1109 -1.83 -4.73 37.13
C LYS A 1109 -0.74 -5.32 36.21
N ASN A 1110 -0.93 -6.56 35.73
CA ASN A 1110 0.00 -7.28 34.85
C ASN A 1110 -0.28 -7.01 33.36
N ARG A 1111 -0.61 -5.76 32.99
CA ARG A 1111 -0.57 -5.35 31.58
C ARG A 1111 0.89 -5.35 31.10
N ASN A 1112 1.40 -6.54 30.78
CA ASN A 1112 2.56 -6.67 29.91
C ASN A 1112 2.16 -6.12 28.54
N PHE A 1113 2.94 -5.14 28.12
CA PHE A 1113 2.88 -4.35 26.90
C PHE A 1113 3.14 -5.18 25.62
N TRP A 1114 2.55 -6.38 25.48
CA TRP A 1114 2.78 -7.26 24.33
C TRP A 1114 1.47 -7.81 23.77
N ASN A 1115 0.73 -6.89 23.15
CA ASN A 1115 0.07 -7.07 21.85
C ASN A 1115 -0.18 -5.66 21.31
N ARG A 1116 0.92 -4.94 21.03
CA ARG A 1116 0.88 -3.90 20.01
C ARG A 1116 0.78 -4.63 18.68
N SER A 1117 -0.44 -4.79 18.17
CA SER A 1117 -0.65 -4.38 16.78
C SER A 1117 -0.07 -2.97 16.67
N GLU A 1118 0.81 -2.75 15.70
CA GLU A 1118 1.39 -1.45 15.40
C GLU A 1118 0.25 -0.44 15.23
N SER A 1119 -0.04 0.29 16.29
CA SER A 1119 -1.03 1.34 16.36
C SER A 1119 -0.44 2.33 17.35
N PHE A 1120 0.21 3.34 16.79
CA PHE A 1120 0.84 4.42 17.53
C PHE A 1120 -0.20 5.13 18.40
N PHE A 1121 0.13 5.31 19.68
CA PHE A 1121 -0.47 6.36 20.50
C PHE A 1121 0.64 7.19 21.13
N ILE A 1122 0.31 8.48 21.14
CA ILE A 1122 1.06 9.69 21.47
C ILE A 1122 1.68 9.60 22.88
N ARG A 1123 2.94 10.04 22.97
CA ARG A 1123 3.52 10.58 24.21
C ARG A 1123 3.55 12.09 24.10
#